data_AF-A0A834W274-F1
#
_entry.id   AF-A0A834W274-F1
#
_cell.length_a   1.000
_cell.length_b   1.000
_cell.length_c   1.000
_cell.angle_alpha   90.00
_cell.angle_beta   90.00
_cell.angle_gamma   90.00
#
_symmetry.space_group_name_H-M   'P 1'
#
loop_
_entity.id
_entity.type
_entity.pdbx_description
1 polymer ?
#
loop_
_entity_poly.entity_id
_entity_poly.type
_entity_poly.pdbx_seq_one_letter_code
_entity_poly.pdbx_strand_id
1 'polypeptide(L)'
;METSVTSTPRSLAGKVFQKVGGYYYGSQSQKRSGHEAHVNFDDDDDCGGDDSGMELAQIGADRTKNVLILMSDTGGGHRASAEAIRDAFQMEFGDEYSIFVKDVWKENTGWPLNDMESSYKFMVKHVQLWNVAFHSTSPRWVHSVYLAAFAAYYAKYNPLLILILFVFLLFTFVAKQQDFLELGKPSSFLWGEVEAGLMEYKPDIIISVHPLMQHIPLWVLKWQGLLNKVVFVTVITDLSSCHPTWFHPGVNRCYCPSQEVAKRALQDGLEESRIRVYGLPIRPSFARAVISKDQLREELELDPNLPAVLLMGGGEGMGPVKKTAKALGESLWDKEAEKPIGQLIIICGRNKNLVSTLQSLEWKIPVKIRGFETQMQKWMGACDCIITKAGPGTIAEALIRGLPIILNDYIPGQERGNVPYVVDNGAGVFTRSPKETARIVAEWFSTKSDELQRMSENALKLAQPEAVFDIVKDIHELAEQNENLGFQLENWILFSNRIILRGHRFIQRKEMVHHSSFVDEEGVDKACGCPLLPLKSHIKGPAPTSDQDRTDIVDEAITFFRANVFFRNFDIKSPADKLLIYLTFYINVALKRLEGCRTLAEGTKAIINLGLENVPVPGETGFPFPGLFPLPQSKKEAVLTFTWLPYYSWSRDRSRDTDSGLYPQTDIPTSEG
;
A
#
# COMPACT_ATOMS: atom_id res chain seq x y z
N MET A 1 0.98 68.68 5.81
CA MET A 1 -0.03 69.00 6.82
C MET A 1 -1.29 68.23 6.51
N GLU A 2 -1.82 67.59 7.55
CA GLU A 2 -2.90 66.60 7.64
C GLU A 2 -4.27 67.19 7.21
N THR A 3 -5.33 66.42 6.90
CA THR A 3 -6.10 65.45 7.71
C THR A 3 -7.09 64.71 6.77
N SER A 4 -7.09 63.39 6.69
CA SER A 4 -7.94 62.38 7.38
C SER A 4 -9.47 62.50 7.18
N VAL A 5 -10.08 61.49 6.51
CA VAL A 5 -11.43 60.98 6.83
C VAL A 5 -11.43 59.44 6.75
N THR A 6 -12.09 58.88 7.76
CA THR A 6 -12.19 57.53 8.31
C THR A 6 -12.76 56.42 7.41
N SER A 7 -12.28 55.20 7.66
CA SER A 7 -12.73 53.94 7.06
C SER A 7 -13.77 53.21 7.94
N THR A 8 -14.77 52.60 7.31
CA THR A 8 -15.85 51.81 7.94
C THR A 8 -15.41 50.37 8.33
N PRO A 9 -15.91 49.77 9.42
CA PRO A 9 -15.56 48.39 9.81
C PRO A 9 -16.29 47.33 8.94
N ARG A 10 -15.56 46.29 8.51
CA ARG A 10 -16.03 45.16 7.67
C ARG A 10 -16.59 43.97 8.49
N SER A 11 -17.59 43.28 7.95
CA SER A 11 -18.27 42.10 8.53
C SER A 11 -17.35 40.87 8.70
N LEU A 12 -17.78 39.93 9.55
CA LEU A 12 -17.07 38.70 9.86
C LEU A 12 -16.84 37.83 8.61
N ALA A 13 -17.84 37.71 7.75
CA ALA A 13 -17.73 37.03 6.45
C ALA A 13 -16.64 37.64 5.56
N GLY A 14 -16.50 38.97 5.53
CA GLY A 14 -15.45 39.66 4.79
C GLY A 14 -14.04 39.43 5.35
N LYS A 15 -13.89 39.29 6.68
CA LYS A 15 -12.61 39.00 7.33
C LYS A 15 -12.16 37.55 7.10
N VAL A 16 -13.09 36.61 7.00
CA VAL A 16 -12.80 35.20 6.66
C VAL A 16 -12.43 35.06 5.18
N PHE A 17 -13.18 35.69 4.27
CA PHE A 17 -12.90 35.58 2.82
C PHE A 17 -11.62 36.30 2.38
N GLN A 18 -11.32 37.48 2.91
CA GLN A 18 -10.18 38.28 2.46
C GLN A 18 -8.82 37.73 2.96
N LYS A 19 -8.80 37.01 4.09
CA LYS A 19 -7.58 36.31 4.57
C LYS A 19 -7.33 34.98 3.84
N VAL A 20 -8.34 34.40 3.20
CA VAL A 20 -8.24 33.09 2.55
C VAL A 20 -8.18 33.18 1.02
N GLY A 21 -8.82 34.17 0.38
CA GLY A 21 -9.05 34.15 -1.08
C GLY A 21 -8.88 35.48 -1.83
N GLY A 22 -7.75 36.18 -1.70
CA GLY A 22 -7.47 37.39 -2.50
C GLY A 22 -6.23 37.25 -3.38
N TYR A 23 -6.41 36.88 -4.66
CA TYR A 23 -5.77 37.44 -5.87
C TYR A 23 -6.10 36.53 -7.06
N TYR A 24 -7.24 36.76 -7.71
CA TYR A 24 -7.45 36.47 -9.12
C TYR A 24 -8.69 37.24 -9.57
N TYR A 25 -8.48 38.35 -10.29
CA TYR A 25 -9.29 38.79 -11.43
C TYR A 25 -8.58 39.98 -12.08
N GLY A 26 -8.19 39.79 -13.33
CA GLY A 26 -7.61 40.80 -14.20
C GLY A 26 -7.64 40.28 -15.63
N SER A 27 -8.80 40.39 -16.28
CA SER A 27 -8.94 40.08 -17.70
C SER A 27 -8.33 41.22 -18.53
N GLN A 28 -7.47 40.90 -19.49
CA GLN A 28 -7.37 41.69 -20.72
C GLN A 28 -7.28 40.78 -21.95
N SER A 29 -8.16 41.10 -22.89
CA SER A 29 -8.30 40.58 -24.24
C SER A 29 -7.12 41.02 -25.12
N GLN A 30 -6.62 40.13 -26.00
CA GLN A 30 -6.29 40.50 -27.38
C GLN A 30 -5.94 39.31 -28.32
N LYS A 31 -6.78 39.19 -29.35
CA LYS A 31 -6.53 38.98 -30.80
C LYS A 31 -5.44 38.02 -31.31
N ARG A 32 -5.90 37.13 -32.20
CA ARG A 32 -5.15 36.43 -33.25
C ARG A 32 -4.54 37.38 -34.30
N SER A 33 -3.30 37.14 -34.71
CA SER A 33 -2.82 37.18 -36.10
C SER A 33 -1.44 36.54 -36.20
N GLY A 34 -1.22 35.69 -37.22
CA GLY A 34 0.07 35.03 -37.47
C GLY A 34 1.00 35.82 -38.38
N HIS A 35 2.27 35.41 -38.43
CA HIS A 35 3.13 35.32 -39.62
C HIS A 35 4.48 34.67 -39.26
N GLU A 36 5.03 33.96 -40.24
CA GLU A 36 6.35 33.34 -40.28
C GLU A 36 7.49 34.37 -40.24
N ALA A 37 8.65 34.01 -39.69
CA ALA A 37 9.99 34.13 -40.31
C ALA A 37 11.15 34.00 -39.29
N HIS A 38 11.94 32.93 -39.44
CA HIS A 38 13.38 32.91 -39.70
C HIS A 38 14.39 33.89 -39.01
N VAL A 39 15.48 33.26 -38.51
CA VAL A 39 16.92 33.69 -38.47
C VAL A 39 17.52 34.12 -37.12
N ASN A 40 18.24 33.15 -36.51
CA ASN A 40 19.65 33.13 -36.07
C ASN A 40 20.35 34.29 -35.32
N PHE A 41 20.97 33.84 -34.20
CA PHE A 41 22.31 34.07 -33.64
C PHE A 41 22.64 35.34 -32.83
N ASP A 42 23.38 35.03 -31.75
CA ASP A 42 24.21 35.84 -30.86
C ASP A 42 23.54 36.52 -29.67
N ASP A 43 23.82 36.02 -28.46
CA ASP A 43 24.32 36.83 -27.33
C ASP A 43 24.84 35.96 -26.17
N ASP A 44 26.00 36.37 -25.66
CA ASP A 44 26.72 35.89 -24.48
C ASP A 44 26.02 36.28 -23.16
N ASP A 45 26.41 35.59 -22.08
CA ASP A 45 26.31 35.97 -20.66
C ASP A 45 24.94 36.31 -20.06
N ASP A 46 24.32 35.37 -19.31
CA ASP A 46 23.93 35.66 -17.91
C ASP A 46 23.59 34.39 -17.10
N CYS A 47 23.73 34.56 -15.79
CA CYS A 47 23.74 33.59 -14.71
C CYS A 47 22.47 32.74 -14.59
N GLY A 48 22.65 31.42 -14.50
CA GLY A 48 21.59 30.44 -14.24
C GLY A 48 20.97 30.60 -12.84
N GLY A 49 19.74 31.10 -12.81
CA GLY A 49 18.82 30.99 -11.67
C GLY A 49 17.72 29.99 -12.01
N ASP A 50 17.53 29.00 -11.13
CA ASP A 50 16.54 27.94 -11.20
C ASP A 50 15.12 28.45 -11.48
N ASP A 51 14.62 28.26 -12.71
CA ASP A 51 13.18 28.31 -13.01
C ASP A 51 12.61 26.90 -12.88
N SER A 52 12.29 26.52 -11.64
CA SER A 52 11.43 25.37 -11.36
C SER A 52 9.98 25.77 -11.65
N GLY A 53 9.64 25.75 -12.93
CA GLY A 53 8.26 25.84 -13.41
C GLY A 53 7.39 24.79 -12.73
N MET A 54 6.58 25.23 -11.78
CA MET A 54 5.64 24.40 -11.04
C MET A 54 4.46 24.06 -11.97
N GLU A 55 4.51 22.87 -12.55
CA GLU A 55 3.46 22.33 -13.42
C GLU A 55 2.15 22.19 -12.61
N LEU A 56 1.11 22.93 -13.04
CA LEU A 56 -0.23 22.87 -12.48
C LEU A 56 -0.84 21.49 -12.76
N ALA A 57 -0.69 20.56 -11.81
CA ALA A 57 -1.36 19.28 -11.84
C ALA A 57 -2.87 19.47 -11.98
N GLN A 58 -3.43 18.87 -13.04
CA GLN A 58 -4.86 18.76 -13.30
C GLN A 58 -5.57 18.13 -12.09
N ILE A 59 -6.32 18.93 -11.35
CA ILE A 59 -7.19 18.43 -10.27
C ILE A 59 -8.46 17.92 -10.93
N GLY A 60 -8.52 16.60 -11.13
CA GLY A 60 -9.69 15.90 -11.67
C GLY A 60 -9.40 14.59 -12.42
N ALA A 61 -8.14 14.22 -12.65
CA ALA A 61 -7.76 12.87 -13.08
C ALA A 61 -7.21 12.11 -11.86
N ASP A 62 -7.59 10.84 -11.68
CA ASP A 62 -6.87 9.95 -10.75
C ASP A 62 -5.38 10.05 -11.06
N ARG A 63 -4.58 10.48 -10.09
CA ARG A 63 -3.13 10.50 -10.28
C ARG A 63 -2.69 9.05 -10.47
N THR A 64 -1.85 8.81 -11.47
CA THR A 64 -1.27 7.48 -11.67
C THR A 64 -0.58 7.02 -10.36
N LYS A 65 -0.98 5.86 -9.86
CA LYS A 65 -0.49 5.28 -8.61
C LYS A 65 0.80 4.50 -8.86
N ASN A 66 1.80 4.68 -8.00
CA ASN A 66 3.07 4.00 -8.13
C ASN A 66 3.06 2.67 -7.35
N VAL A 67 3.28 1.56 -8.06
CA VAL A 67 3.42 0.20 -7.48
C VAL A 67 4.88 -0.21 -7.52
N LEU A 68 5.47 -0.50 -6.36
CA LEU A 68 6.83 -1.01 -6.25
C LEU A 68 6.83 -2.48 -5.84
N ILE A 69 7.25 -3.36 -6.75
CA ILE A 69 7.38 -4.80 -6.51
C ILE A 69 8.82 -5.12 -6.10
N LEU A 70 8.99 -5.59 -4.87
CA LEU A 70 10.28 -5.97 -4.28
C LEU A 70 10.54 -7.46 -4.50
N MET A 71 11.61 -7.80 -5.21
CA MET A 71 12.00 -9.17 -5.50
C MET A 71 13.52 -9.36 -5.42
N SER A 72 13.98 -10.59 -5.61
CA SER A 72 15.41 -10.86 -5.84
C SER A 72 15.57 -12.11 -6.72
N ASP A 73 16.63 -12.15 -7.53
CA ASP A 73 16.93 -13.24 -8.48
C ASP A 73 17.42 -14.56 -7.84
N THR A 74 16.98 -14.88 -6.63
CA THR A 74 17.37 -16.04 -5.83
C THR A 74 16.62 -17.33 -6.20
N GLY A 75 16.34 -17.58 -7.48
CA GLY A 75 15.92 -18.90 -8.00
C GLY A 75 14.58 -19.50 -7.53
N GLY A 76 13.81 -18.83 -6.66
CA GLY A 76 12.50 -19.26 -6.15
C GLY A 76 11.28 -18.93 -7.02
N GLY A 77 11.47 -18.46 -8.25
CA GLY A 77 10.36 -18.03 -9.13
C GLY A 77 9.82 -16.62 -8.81
N HIS A 78 10.41 -15.92 -7.85
CA HIS A 78 10.04 -14.56 -7.43
C HIS A 78 9.91 -13.58 -8.59
N ARG A 79 10.88 -13.57 -9.51
CA ARG A 79 10.82 -12.72 -10.72
C ARG A 79 9.61 -13.04 -11.60
N ALA A 80 9.30 -14.33 -11.80
CA ALA A 80 8.18 -14.72 -12.65
C ALA A 80 6.84 -14.26 -12.06
N SER A 81 6.66 -14.39 -10.74
CA SER A 81 5.50 -13.84 -10.02
C SER A 81 5.46 -12.30 -10.06
N ALA A 82 6.59 -11.63 -9.91
CA ALA A 82 6.66 -10.17 -10.00
C ALA A 82 6.22 -9.66 -11.38
N GLU A 83 6.74 -10.28 -12.45
CA GLU A 83 6.39 -9.94 -13.82
C GLU A 83 4.93 -10.29 -14.12
N ALA A 84 4.41 -11.41 -13.60
CA ALA A 84 3.01 -11.76 -13.73
C ALA A 84 2.07 -10.71 -13.12
N ILE A 85 2.38 -10.22 -11.91
CA ILE A 85 1.61 -9.18 -11.23
C ILE A 85 1.68 -7.87 -12.03
N ARG A 86 2.86 -7.46 -12.49
CA ARG A 86 3.02 -6.28 -13.36
C ARG A 86 2.15 -6.38 -14.60
N ASP A 87 2.24 -7.50 -15.31
CA ASP A 87 1.50 -7.70 -16.56
C ASP A 87 -0.03 -7.72 -16.32
N ALA A 88 -0.47 -8.24 -15.16
CA ALA A 88 -1.87 -8.23 -14.77
C ALA A 88 -2.38 -6.82 -14.42
N PHE A 89 -1.61 -6.01 -13.68
CA PHE A 89 -1.97 -4.61 -13.44
C PHE A 89 -2.13 -3.82 -14.74
N GLN A 90 -1.15 -3.94 -15.65
CA GLN A 90 -1.21 -3.26 -16.94
C GLN A 90 -2.43 -3.70 -17.76
N MET A 91 -2.82 -4.98 -17.67
CA MET A 91 -3.96 -5.53 -18.41
C MET A 91 -5.31 -5.08 -17.83
N GLU A 92 -5.46 -5.06 -16.50
CA GLU A 92 -6.74 -4.78 -15.85
C GLU A 92 -6.97 -3.27 -15.66
N PHE A 93 -5.93 -2.48 -15.41
CA PHE A 93 -6.05 -1.07 -15.02
C PHE A 93 -5.31 -0.08 -15.95
N GLY A 94 -4.55 -0.58 -16.93
CA GLY A 94 -3.86 0.27 -17.91
C GLY A 94 -2.94 1.30 -17.25
N ASP A 95 -3.11 2.56 -17.61
CA ASP A 95 -2.25 3.67 -17.19
C ASP A 95 -2.62 4.27 -15.81
N GLU A 96 -3.59 3.67 -15.10
CA GLU A 96 -3.91 4.04 -13.71
C GLU A 96 -2.74 3.72 -12.77
N TYR A 97 -1.91 2.74 -13.12
CA TYR A 97 -0.77 2.30 -12.30
C TYR A 97 0.55 2.35 -13.06
N SER A 98 1.56 2.98 -12.44
CA SER A 98 2.97 2.87 -12.84
C SER A 98 3.66 1.80 -12.01
N ILE A 99 4.13 0.73 -12.65
CA ILE A 99 4.63 -0.46 -11.94
C ILE A 99 6.14 -0.60 -12.12
N PHE A 100 6.86 -0.68 -11.00
CA PHE A 100 8.30 -0.82 -10.93
C PHE A 100 8.66 -2.15 -10.29
N VAL A 101 9.43 -2.99 -10.98
CA VAL A 101 9.93 -4.27 -10.44
C VAL A 101 11.42 -4.12 -10.13
N LYS A 102 11.81 -4.33 -8.87
CA LYS A 102 13.15 -4.01 -8.38
C LYS A 102 13.80 -5.16 -7.62
N ASP A 103 15.07 -5.43 -7.96
CA ASP A 103 15.92 -6.31 -7.15
C ASP A 103 16.68 -5.47 -6.13
N VAL A 104 16.06 -5.26 -4.97
CA VAL A 104 16.56 -4.34 -3.93
C VAL A 104 17.97 -4.71 -3.47
N TRP A 105 18.28 -6.01 -3.39
CA TRP A 105 19.62 -6.44 -2.96
C TRP A 105 20.67 -6.11 -4.01
N LYS A 106 20.37 -6.41 -5.28
CA LYS A 106 21.30 -6.16 -6.39
C LYS A 106 21.51 -4.68 -6.67
N GLU A 107 20.43 -3.90 -6.60
CA GLU A 107 20.42 -2.49 -7.03
C GLU A 107 20.81 -1.52 -5.90
N ASN A 108 20.55 -1.86 -4.63
CA ASN A 108 20.62 -0.91 -3.52
C ASN A 108 21.49 -1.37 -2.34
N THR A 109 22.34 -2.38 -2.51
CA THR A 109 23.29 -2.80 -1.45
C THR A 109 24.71 -3.04 -1.97
N GLY A 110 25.70 -2.98 -1.08
CA GLY A 110 27.09 -3.37 -1.38
C GLY A 110 27.31 -4.90 -1.36
N TRP A 111 28.48 -5.35 -1.80
CA TRP A 111 28.91 -6.76 -1.69
C TRP A 111 28.99 -7.20 -0.23
N PRO A 112 28.43 -8.36 0.22
CA PRO A 112 28.06 -9.49 -0.60
C PRO A 112 26.56 -9.60 -0.94
N LEU A 113 25.68 -8.71 -0.45
CA LEU A 113 24.24 -8.82 -0.74
C LEU A 113 23.90 -8.52 -2.21
N ASN A 114 24.64 -7.64 -2.88
CA ASN A 114 24.44 -7.42 -4.32
C ASN A 114 24.80 -8.63 -5.20
N ASP A 115 25.50 -9.63 -4.65
CA ASP A 115 25.83 -10.89 -5.31
C ASP A 115 25.08 -12.09 -4.69
N MET A 116 23.95 -11.81 -4.02
CA MET A 116 23.06 -12.86 -3.49
C MET A 116 22.61 -13.85 -4.55
N GLU A 117 22.38 -13.40 -5.79
CA GLU A 117 22.01 -14.27 -6.92
C GLU A 117 23.08 -15.34 -7.17
N SER A 118 24.35 -14.96 -7.29
CA SER A 118 25.46 -15.89 -7.54
C SER A 118 25.71 -16.80 -6.34
N SER A 119 25.65 -16.24 -5.13
CA SER A 119 25.81 -16.99 -3.88
C SER A 119 24.70 -18.04 -3.72
N TYR A 120 23.46 -17.68 -4.03
CA TYR A 120 22.32 -18.62 -4.05
C TYR A 120 22.53 -19.71 -5.09
N LYS A 121 22.87 -19.36 -6.34
CA LYS A 121 23.14 -20.33 -7.41
C LYS A 121 24.25 -21.31 -7.03
N PHE A 122 25.29 -20.82 -6.35
CA PHE A 122 26.34 -21.67 -5.81
C PHE A 122 25.83 -22.61 -4.72
N MET A 123 25.09 -22.10 -3.74
CA MET A 123 24.55 -22.91 -2.64
C MET A 123 23.57 -23.98 -3.13
N VAL A 124 22.67 -23.67 -4.06
CA VAL A 124 21.71 -24.63 -4.61
C VAL A 124 22.39 -25.72 -5.43
N LYS A 125 23.52 -25.40 -6.11
CA LYS A 125 24.37 -26.44 -6.73
C LYS A 125 25.01 -27.37 -5.69
N HIS A 126 25.17 -26.92 -4.45
CA HIS A 126 25.72 -27.68 -3.32
C HIS A 126 24.62 -28.01 -2.30
N VAL A 127 23.70 -28.90 -2.71
CA VAL A 127 22.46 -29.26 -1.99
C VAL A 127 22.63 -29.49 -0.47
N GLN A 128 23.72 -30.12 -0.04
CA GLN A 128 24.00 -30.37 1.39
C GLN A 128 24.24 -29.06 2.16
N LEU A 129 24.99 -28.13 1.56
CA LEU A 129 25.27 -26.81 2.13
C LEU A 129 23.98 -25.99 2.23
N TRP A 130 23.16 -25.99 1.18
CA TRP A 130 21.85 -25.33 1.19
C TRP A 130 20.92 -25.88 2.27
N ASN A 131 20.82 -27.21 2.39
CA ASN A 131 19.94 -27.84 3.38
C ASN A 131 20.32 -27.45 4.82
N VAL A 132 21.62 -27.38 5.12
CA VAL A 132 22.10 -26.89 6.42
C VAL A 132 21.76 -25.42 6.61
N ALA A 133 22.01 -24.56 5.60
CA ALA A 133 21.72 -23.14 5.67
C ALA A 133 20.22 -22.84 5.87
N PHE A 134 19.35 -23.52 5.14
CA PHE A 134 17.90 -23.34 5.24
C PHE A 134 17.36 -23.76 6.62
N HIS A 135 17.78 -24.91 7.14
CA HIS A 135 17.29 -25.39 8.44
C HIS A 135 17.94 -24.68 9.62
N SER A 136 19.18 -24.21 9.50
CA SER A 136 19.84 -23.43 10.54
C SER A 136 19.23 -22.04 10.70
N THR A 137 18.73 -21.44 9.61
CA THR A 137 18.12 -20.10 9.62
C THR A 137 16.62 -20.08 9.88
N SER A 138 15.95 -21.24 9.82
CA SER A 138 14.50 -21.38 10.01
C SER A 138 13.97 -21.09 11.43
N PRO A 139 14.66 -21.42 12.54
CA PRO A 139 14.16 -21.12 13.87
C PRO A 139 14.05 -19.60 14.11
N ARG A 140 12.90 -19.14 14.62
CA ARG A 140 12.60 -17.70 14.83
C ARG A 140 13.68 -16.97 15.63
N TRP A 141 14.20 -17.60 16.68
CA TRP A 141 15.25 -17.01 17.49
C TRP A 141 16.56 -16.86 16.72
N VAL A 142 16.92 -17.77 15.81
CA VAL A 142 18.11 -17.64 14.94
C VAL A 142 17.90 -16.55 13.89
N HIS A 143 16.67 -16.34 13.43
CA HIS A 143 16.37 -15.33 12.41
C HIS A 143 16.58 -13.91 12.91
N SER A 144 16.04 -13.56 14.09
CA SER A 144 16.21 -12.22 14.66
C SER A 144 17.67 -11.90 14.98
N VAL A 145 18.42 -12.95 15.28
CA VAL A 145 19.84 -12.97 15.60
C VAL A 145 20.69 -12.76 14.36
N TYR A 146 20.34 -13.46 13.29
CA TYR A 146 20.95 -13.34 11.97
C TYR A 146 20.69 -11.96 11.40
N LEU A 147 19.44 -11.47 11.39
CA LEU A 147 19.12 -10.11 10.93
C LEU A 147 19.84 -9.04 11.75
N ALA A 148 19.95 -9.20 13.07
CA ALA A 148 20.73 -8.31 13.92
C ALA A 148 22.24 -8.35 13.60
N ALA A 149 22.79 -9.55 13.35
CA ALA A 149 24.17 -9.73 12.93
C ALA A 149 24.44 -9.16 11.52
N PHE A 150 23.49 -9.25 10.59
CA PHE A 150 23.57 -8.65 9.26
C PHE A 150 23.49 -7.13 9.31
N ALA A 151 22.57 -6.58 10.12
CA ALA A 151 22.52 -5.15 10.41
C ALA A 151 23.83 -4.66 11.05
N ALA A 152 24.44 -5.46 11.93
CA ALA A 152 25.74 -5.17 12.55
C ALA A 152 26.93 -5.37 11.60
N TYR A 153 26.85 -6.29 10.63
CA TYR A 153 27.87 -6.51 9.59
C TYR A 153 27.89 -5.36 8.58
N TYR A 154 26.72 -4.93 8.10
CA TYR A 154 26.61 -3.72 7.27
C TYR A 154 27.04 -2.47 8.04
N ALA A 155 26.86 -2.44 9.37
CA ALA A 155 27.38 -1.36 10.21
C ALA A 155 28.90 -1.16 10.08
N LYS A 156 29.61 -2.07 9.41
CA LYS A 156 31.07 -2.06 9.35
C LYS A 156 31.69 -2.83 8.17
N TYR A 157 31.53 -2.34 6.94
CA TYR A 157 32.55 -2.62 5.91
C TYR A 157 33.79 -1.74 6.14
N ASN A 158 34.98 -2.18 6.56
CA ASN A 158 35.54 -3.41 7.15
C ASN A 158 36.98 -2.99 7.60
N PRO A 159 37.58 -3.50 8.69
CA PRO A 159 38.23 -4.81 8.58
C PRO A 159 38.16 -5.64 9.87
N LEU A 160 38.24 -6.96 9.71
CA LEU A 160 38.37 -7.99 10.74
C LEU A 160 37.08 -8.28 11.54
N LEU A 161 36.35 -9.31 11.08
CA LEU A 161 35.84 -10.50 11.79
C LEU A 161 35.85 -10.64 13.34
N ILE A 162 36.35 -9.71 14.15
CA ILE A 162 36.67 -9.91 15.56
C ILE A 162 35.46 -9.65 16.50
N LEU A 163 34.44 -8.88 16.09
CA LEU A 163 33.20 -8.74 16.88
C LEU A 163 32.13 -9.80 16.55
N ILE A 164 32.30 -10.54 15.45
CA ILE A 164 31.43 -11.67 15.08
C ILE A 164 31.43 -12.75 16.19
N LEU A 165 32.44 -12.76 17.07
CA LEU A 165 32.57 -13.72 18.17
C LEU A 165 32.29 -13.15 19.57
N PHE A 166 32.45 -11.85 19.82
CA PHE A 166 32.29 -11.29 21.17
C PHE A 166 30.82 -11.07 21.58
N VAL A 167 29.92 -10.88 20.60
CA VAL A 167 28.47 -10.73 20.82
C VAL A 167 27.74 -12.08 20.80
N PHE A 168 28.34 -13.13 20.21
CA PHE A 168 27.91 -14.53 20.38
C PHE A 168 27.87 -14.97 21.87
N LEU A 169 28.49 -14.18 22.77
CA LEU A 169 28.54 -14.35 24.22
C LEU A 169 27.50 -13.50 24.99
N LEU A 170 26.87 -12.50 24.36
CA LEU A 170 25.71 -11.78 24.95
C LEU A 170 24.37 -12.49 24.63
N PHE A 171 24.48 -13.62 23.94
CA PHE A 171 23.42 -14.35 23.25
C PHE A 171 22.57 -15.30 24.12
N THR A 172 22.73 -15.19 25.43
CA THR A 172 21.90 -15.90 26.41
C THR A 172 21.08 -14.96 27.29
N PHE A 173 21.18 -13.63 27.14
CA PHE A 173 20.72 -12.75 28.23
C PHE A 173 19.35 -12.05 28.10
N VAL A 174 18.62 -12.06 26.98
CA VAL A 174 17.27 -11.42 26.99
C VAL A 174 16.22 -12.21 26.22
N ALA A 175 15.58 -13.13 26.94
CA ALA A 175 14.25 -13.62 26.64
C ALA A 175 13.22 -12.49 26.87
N LYS A 176 12.92 -11.71 25.82
CA LYS A 176 11.65 -10.98 25.59
C LYS A 176 11.76 -10.20 24.26
N GLN A 177 11.31 -10.82 23.18
CA GLN A 177 11.20 -10.17 21.87
C GLN A 177 9.90 -9.38 21.76
N GLN A 178 9.88 -8.18 22.33
CA GLN A 178 8.88 -7.17 21.99
C GLN A 178 9.46 -5.74 21.97
N ASP A 179 10.59 -5.50 22.62
CA ASP A 179 11.11 -4.14 22.86
C ASP A 179 12.35 -3.74 22.04
N PHE A 180 12.87 -4.60 21.16
CA PHE A 180 14.05 -4.23 20.34
C PHE A 180 13.75 -3.25 19.18
N LEU A 181 12.49 -2.83 19.04
CA LEU A 181 12.04 -1.80 18.09
C LEU A 181 12.09 -0.37 18.65
N GLU A 182 12.53 -0.18 19.91
CA GLU A 182 12.68 1.14 20.56
C GLU A 182 14.12 1.66 20.61
N LEU A 183 15.10 0.91 20.13
CA LEU A 183 16.46 1.43 19.96
C LEU A 183 16.45 2.43 18.80
N GLY A 184 16.76 3.69 19.14
CA GLY A 184 16.62 4.87 18.28
C GLY A 184 17.30 4.77 16.90
N LYS A 185 17.02 5.77 16.04
CA LYS A 185 17.51 5.87 14.64
C LYS A 185 18.92 5.25 14.53
N PRO A 186 19.09 4.11 13.84
CA PRO A 186 20.42 3.73 13.43
C PRO A 186 20.97 4.85 12.58
N SER A 187 22.28 5.06 12.66
CA SER A 187 22.97 6.06 11.86
C SER A 187 22.47 6.00 10.43
N SER A 188 21.99 7.16 9.93
CA SER A 188 21.43 7.39 8.59
C SER A 188 22.29 6.87 7.43
N PHE A 189 23.53 6.49 7.73
CA PHE A 189 24.52 5.93 6.83
C PHE A 189 24.23 4.48 6.42
N LEU A 190 23.54 3.68 7.24
CA LEU A 190 23.45 2.22 7.05
C LEU A 190 22.36 1.74 6.09
N TRP A 191 21.28 2.49 6.05
CA TRP A 191 20.07 2.12 5.30
C TRP A 191 19.65 3.20 4.32
N GLY A 192 20.46 4.26 4.18
CA GLY A 192 20.19 5.37 3.27
C GLY A 192 20.02 4.91 1.83
N GLU A 193 20.73 3.86 1.38
CA GLU A 193 20.59 3.32 0.02
C GLU A 193 19.30 2.52 -0.20
N VAL A 194 18.87 1.72 0.79
CA VAL A 194 17.59 0.98 0.73
C VAL A 194 16.42 1.93 0.91
N GLU A 195 16.53 2.91 1.80
CA GLU A 195 15.57 3.99 1.96
C GLU A 195 15.46 4.82 0.69
N ALA A 196 16.58 5.28 0.13
CA ALA A 196 16.60 6.01 -1.14
C ALA A 196 16.01 5.18 -2.27
N GLY A 197 16.35 3.88 -2.36
CA GLY A 197 15.80 2.98 -3.36
C GLY A 197 14.30 2.74 -3.23
N LEU A 198 13.77 2.64 -2.01
CA LEU A 198 12.32 2.54 -1.77
C LEU A 198 11.61 3.88 -2.08
N MET A 199 12.22 5.00 -1.72
CA MET A 199 11.61 6.32 -1.83
C MET A 199 11.78 6.99 -3.20
N GLU A 200 12.74 6.54 -4.02
CA GLU A 200 12.97 6.98 -5.40
C GLU A 200 11.66 6.94 -6.22
N TYR A 201 10.89 5.86 -6.05
CA TYR A 201 9.67 5.60 -6.82
C TYR A 201 8.41 6.20 -6.19
N LYS A 202 8.50 6.83 -5.00
CA LYS A 202 7.36 7.37 -4.23
C LYS A 202 6.14 6.41 -4.27
N PRO A 203 6.30 5.16 -3.78
CA PRO A 203 5.29 4.13 -3.96
C PRO A 203 4.03 4.41 -3.14
N ASP A 204 2.87 4.25 -3.77
CA ASP A 204 1.57 4.20 -3.10
C ASP A 204 1.28 2.77 -2.61
N ILE A 205 1.82 1.77 -3.33
CA ILE A 205 1.69 0.35 -3.04
C ILE A 205 3.08 -0.31 -3.10
N ILE A 206 3.40 -1.15 -2.12
CA ILE A 206 4.57 -2.03 -2.11
C ILE A 206 4.12 -3.48 -2.09
N ILE A 207 4.62 -4.27 -3.05
CA ILE A 207 4.33 -5.69 -3.19
C ILE A 207 5.61 -6.48 -2.95
N SER A 208 5.63 -7.32 -1.92
CA SER A 208 6.76 -8.18 -1.60
C SER A 208 6.53 -9.59 -2.12
N VAL A 209 7.38 -10.05 -3.05
CA VAL A 209 7.31 -11.41 -3.62
C VAL A 209 8.52 -12.27 -3.23
N HIS A 210 9.23 -11.88 -2.18
CA HIS A 210 10.45 -12.55 -1.70
C HIS A 210 10.46 -12.65 -0.16
N PRO A 211 10.93 -13.76 0.45
CA PRO A 211 10.84 -14.01 1.90
C PRO A 211 11.72 -13.09 2.78
N LEU A 212 12.63 -12.33 2.19
CA LEU A 212 13.50 -11.38 2.92
C LEU A 212 13.08 -9.91 2.73
N MET A 213 11.93 -9.67 2.08
CA MET A 213 11.48 -8.34 1.70
C MET A 213 10.28 -7.88 2.52
N GLN A 214 10.13 -8.33 3.77
CA GLN A 214 9.05 -7.93 4.68
C GLN A 214 9.58 -6.99 5.77
N HIS A 215 10.43 -7.50 6.64
CA HIS A 215 10.87 -6.83 7.87
C HIS A 215 11.55 -5.48 7.61
N ILE A 216 12.55 -5.44 6.71
CA ILE A 216 13.33 -4.23 6.44
C ILE A 216 12.48 -3.14 5.77
N PRO A 217 11.77 -3.40 4.65
CA PRO A 217 10.89 -2.39 4.04
C PRO A 217 9.81 -1.85 4.99
N LEU A 218 9.14 -2.73 5.75
CA LEU A 218 8.10 -2.31 6.71
C LEU A 218 8.67 -1.43 7.83
N TRP A 219 9.87 -1.73 8.28
CA TRP A 219 10.54 -0.93 9.29
C TRP A 219 10.94 0.45 8.73
N VAL A 220 11.45 0.54 7.50
CA VAL A 220 11.70 1.82 6.82
C VAL A 220 10.42 2.66 6.71
N LEU A 221 9.31 2.06 6.27
CA LEU A 221 8.01 2.74 6.20
C LEU A 221 7.54 3.26 7.56
N LYS A 222 7.73 2.48 8.63
CA LYS A 222 7.38 2.88 9.99
C LYS A 222 8.18 4.12 10.43
N TRP A 223 9.49 4.14 10.18
CA TRP A 223 10.36 5.26 10.56
C TRP A 223 10.11 6.53 9.75
N GLN A 224 9.72 6.40 8.49
CA GLN A 224 9.33 7.53 7.63
C GLN A 224 7.91 8.04 7.91
N GLY A 225 7.17 7.40 8.81
CA GLY A 225 5.75 7.73 9.05
C GLY A 225 4.83 7.39 7.88
N LEU A 226 5.28 6.51 6.98
CA LEU A 226 4.58 6.12 5.76
C LEU A 226 3.80 4.80 5.89
N LEU A 227 3.96 4.09 7.00
CA LEU A 227 3.32 2.79 7.23
C LEU A 227 1.78 2.82 7.08
N ASN A 228 1.15 3.95 7.41
CA ASN A 228 -0.30 4.14 7.27
C ASN A 228 -0.70 4.76 5.91
N LYS A 229 0.26 5.20 5.11
CA LYS A 229 0.02 5.83 3.80
C LYS A 229 0.23 4.87 2.64
N VAL A 230 1.25 4.02 2.74
CA VAL A 230 1.64 3.07 1.69
C VAL A 230 1.01 1.72 1.98
N VAL A 231 0.26 1.18 1.02
CA VAL A 231 -0.29 -0.18 1.13
C VAL A 231 0.85 -1.18 0.96
N PHE A 232 1.11 -1.99 1.97
CA PHE A 232 2.15 -3.03 1.93
C PHE A 232 1.51 -4.42 1.91
N VAL A 233 1.78 -5.19 0.87
CA VAL A 233 1.28 -6.56 0.73
C VAL A 233 2.39 -7.57 0.47
N THR A 234 2.16 -8.81 0.89
CA THR A 234 3.06 -9.94 0.62
C THR A 234 2.36 -10.95 -0.29
N VAL A 235 3.03 -11.39 -1.35
CA VAL A 235 2.58 -12.51 -2.19
C VAL A 235 3.57 -13.66 -2.03
N ILE A 236 3.12 -14.71 -1.34
CA ILE A 236 3.97 -15.87 -1.04
C ILE A 236 4.12 -16.72 -2.30
N THR A 237 5.37 -17.10 -2.60
CA THR A 237 5.72 -17.88 -3.80
C THR A 237 6.08 -19.34 -3.50
N ASP A 238 6.06 -19.75 -2.23
CA ASP A 238 6.23 -21.14 -1.80
C ASP A 238 4.86 -21.83 -1.67
N LEU A 239 4.63 -22.96 -2.38
CA LEU A 239 3.31 -23.62 -2.39
C LEU A 239 2.93 -24.32 -1.09
N SER A 240 3.91 -24.72 -0.27
CA SER A 240 3.67 -25.49 0.95
C SER A 240 4.66 -25.16 2.07
N SER A 241 5.94 -25.50 1.89
CA SER A 241 6.95 -25.28 2.93
C SER A 241 7.51 -23.86 2.85
N CYS A 242 6.80 -22.90 3.44
CA CYS A 242 7.22 -21.51 3.50
C CYS A 242 8.14 -21.22 4.70
N HIS A 243 9.14 -20.38 4.47
CA HIS A 243 9.99 -19.86 5.55
C HIS A 243 9.20 -18.85 6.42
N PRO A 244 9.40 -18.80 7.76
CA PRO A 244 8.62 -17.91 8.64
C PRO A 244 8.74 -16.41 8.30
N THR A 245 9.75 -16.02 7.53
CA THR A 245 10.04 -14.62 7.20
C THR A 245 9.07 -14.02 6.19
N TRP A 246 8.30 -14.86 5.50
CA TRP A 246 7.15 -14.42 4.72
C TRP A 246 6.08 -13.70 5.56
N PHE A 247 6.00 -14.02 6.85
CA PHE A 247 4.94 -13.57 7.73
C PHE A 247 5.38 -12.38 8.57
N HIS A 248 4.65 -11.27 8.48
CA HIS A 248 4.89 -10.10 9.31
C HIS A 248 3.57 -9.40 9.67
N PRO A 249 3.32 -9.04 10.94
CA PRO A 249 2.06 -8.44 11.37
C PRO A 249 1.86 -6.99 10.89
N GLY A 250 2.89 -6.37 10.33
CA GLY A 250 2.84 -5.02 9.76
C GLY A 250 2.28 -4.95 8.33
N VAL A 251 1.98 -6.07 7.68
CA VAL A 251 1.42 -6.07 6.31
C VAL A 251 -0.08 -5.75 6.33
N ASN A 252 -0.58 -5.09 5.28
CA ASN A 252 -2.01 -4.90 5.05
C ASN A 252 -2.67 -6.22 4.62
N ARG A 253 -2.00 -6.98 3.74
CA ARG A 253 -2.51 -8.28 3.26
C ARG A 253 -1.39 -9.25 2.91
N CYS A 254 -1.68 -10.54 3.08
CA CYS A 254 -0.81 -11.66 2.78
C CYS A 254 -1.55 -12.65 1.87
N TYR A 255 -1.11 -12.75 0.62
CA TYR A 255 -1.65 -13.66 -0.38
C TYR A 255 -0.91 -14.99 -0.32
N CYS A 256 -1.65 -16.03 0.04
CA CYS A 256 -1.18 -17.39 0.17
C CYS A 256 -1.54 -18.20 -1.09
N PRO A 257 -0.62 -19.04 -1.59
CA PRO A 257 -0.90 -19.87 -2.76
C PRO A 257 -1.71 -21.13 -2.43
N SER A 258 -1.84 -21.49 -1.16
CA SER A 258 -2.54 -22.69 -0.72
C SER A 258 -3.12 -22.54 0.68
N GLN A 259 -4.03 -23.45 1.03
CA GLN A 259 -4.64 -23.50 2.37
C GLN A 259 -3.62 -23.89 3.44
N GLU A 260 -2.62 -24.70 3.08
CA GLU A 260 -1.52 -25.10 3.96
C GLU A 260 -0.70 -23.89 4.40
N VAL A 261 -0.37 -23.00 3.46
CA VAL A 261 0.36 -21.76 3.75
C VAL A 261 -0.49 -20.79 4.56
N ALA A 262 -1.80 -20.71 4.29
CA ALA A 262 -2.72 -19.87 5.08
C ALA A 262 -2.81 -20.34 6.54
N LYS A 263 -2.93 -21.66 6.77
CA LYS A 263 -2.87 -22.24 8.13
C LYS A 263 -1.56 -21.91 8.83
N ARG A 264 -0.44 -21.93 8.09
CA ARG A 264 0.86 -21.55 8.64
C ARG A 264 0.92 -20.07 8.99
N ALA A 265 0.37 -19.20 8.15
CA ALA A 265 0.29 -17.76 8.40
C ALA A 265 -0.47 -17.46 9.71
N LEU A 266 -1.60 -18.14 9.93
CA LEU A 266 -2.37 -18.05 11.18
C LEU A 266 -1.56 -18.51 12.39
N GLN A 267 -0.89 -19.67 12.29
CA GLN A 267 -0.02 -20.20 13.36
C GLN A 267 1.14 -19.25 13.68
N ASP A 268 1.63 -18.54 12.66
CA ASP A 268 2.73 -17.60 12.81
C ASP A 268 2.27 -16.19 13.24
N GLY A 269 0.97 -15.99 13.51
CA GLY A 269 0.43 -14.82 14.19
C GLY A 269 -0.19 -13.74 13.29
N LEU A 270 -0.45 -14.03 12.02
CA LEU A 270 -1.23 -13.14 11.16
C LEU A 270 -2.72 -13.25 11.47
N GLU A 271 -3.41 -12.11 11.45
CA GLU A 271 -4.87 -12.06 11.56
C GLU A 271 -5.53 -12.64 10.32
N GLU A 272 -6.61 -13.41 10.51
CA GLU A 272 -7.38 -14.03 9.42
C GLU A 272 -7.89 -13.01 8.40
N SER A 273 -8.27 -11.81 8.86
CA SER A 273 -8.73 -10.71 8.01
C SER A 273 -7.71 -10.29 6.94
N ARG A 274 -6.41 -10.51 7.20
CA ARG A 274 -5.29 -10.13 6.33
C ARG A 274 -4.83 -11.25 5.42
N ILE A 275 -5.36 -12.47 5.56
CA ILE A 275 -4.95 -13.62 4.77
C ILE A 275 -5.94 -13.80 3.62
N ARG A 276 -5.42 -13.99 2.40
CA ARG A 276 -6.22 -14.38 1.23
C ARG A 276 -5.60 -15.58 0.55
N VAL A 277 -6.41 -16.51 0.09
CA VAL A 277 -5.95 -17.72 -0.61
C VAL A 277 -6.45 -17.68 -2.05
N TYR A 278 -5.70 -16.99 -2.91
CA TYR A 278 -6.04 -16.85 -4.33
C TYR A 278 -5.24 -17.81 -5.21
N GLY A 279 -4.08 -18.26 -4.74
CA GLY A 279 -3.17 -19.09 -5.53
C GLY A 279 -1.85 -18.40 -5.84
N LEU A 280 -0.98 -19.12 -6.55
CA LEU A 280 0.29 -18.57 -7.01
C LEU A 280 0.04 -17.67 -8.23
N PRO A 281 0.50 -16.40 -8.26
CA PRO A 281 0.34 -15.55 -9.43
C PRO A 281 1.17 -16.10 -10.60
N ILE A 282 0.47 -16.48 -11.66
CA ILE A 282 1.06 -16.92 -12.93
C ILE A 282 0.77 -15.89 -14.01
N ARG A 283 1.64 -15.79 -15.02
CA ARG A 283 1.51 -14.79 -16.09
C ARG A 283 0.14 -14.89 -16.79
N PRO A 284 -0.50 -13.77 -17.13
CA PRO A 284 -1.77 -13.74 -17.85
C PRO A 284 -1.81 -14.59 -19.15
N SER A 285 -0.67 -14.71 -19.84
CA SER A 285 -0.53 -15.53 -21.06
C SER A 285 -0.71 -17.03 -20.82
N PHE A 286 -0.61 -17.52 -19.59
CA PHE A 286 -0.99 -18.88 -19.22
C PHE A 286 -2.46 -18.98 -18.88
N ALA A 287 -2.99 -18.03 -18.11
CA ALA A 287 -4.36 -18.05 -17.58
C ALA A 287 -5.43 -17.92 -18.68
N ARG A 288 -5.28 -16.96 -19.59
CA ARG A 288 -6.33 -16.60 -20.58
C ARG A 288 -6.07 -17.09 -22.00
N ALA A 289 -4.93 -17.71 -22.27
CA ALA A 289 -4.63 -18.18 -23.63
C ALA A 289 -5.31 -19.53 -23.90
N VAL A 290 -6.46 -19.48 -24.58
CA VAL A 290 -7.05 -20.64 -25.26
C VAL A 290 -6.27 -20.87 -26.54
N ILE A 291 -5.48 -21.94 -26.59
CA ILE A 291 -4.72 -22.30 -27.78
C ILE A 291 -4.99 -23.77 -28.07
N SER A 292 -5.36 -24.07 -29.32
CA SER A 292 -5.52 -25.45 -29.76
C SER A 292 -4.17 -26.16 -29.72
N LYS A 293 -4.14 -27.34 -29.10
CA LYS A 293 -2.94 -28.20 -29.04
C LYS A 293 -2.43 -28.53 -30.44
N ASP A 294 -3.34 -28.79 -31.38
CA ASP A 294 -2.99 -29.13 -32.77
C ASP A 294 -2.31 -27.95 -33.48
N GLN A 295 -2.84 -26.73 -33.30
CA GLN A 295 -2.24 -25.52 -33.85
C GLN A 295 -0.85 -25.24 -33.25
N LEU A 296 -0.68 -25.48 -31.95
CA LEU A 296 0.63 -25.34 -31.30
C LEU A 296 1.64 -26.37 -31.81
N ARG A 297 1.20 -27.61 -32.05
CA ARG A 297 2.08 -28.64 -32.61
C ARG A 297 2.52 -28.26 -34.02
N GLU A 298 1.63 -27.74 -34.85
CA GLU A 298 1.97 -27.22 -36.17
C GLU A 298 2.94 -26.02 -36.07
N GLU A 299 2.64 -25.02 -35.25
CA GLU A 299 3.48 -23.83 -35.06
C GLU A 299 4.89 -24.18 -34.56
N LEU A 300 4.99 -25.16 -33.66
CA LEU A 300 6.26 -25.59 -33.04
C LEU A 300 6.97 -26.69 -33.82
N GLU A 301 6.46 -27.08 -35.00
CA GLU A 301 6.98 -28.15 -35.84
C GLU A 301 7.12 -29.49 -35.07
N LEU A 302 6.10 -29.81 -34.28
CA LEU A 302 5.94 -31.09 -33.58
C LEU A 302 5.09 -32.04 -34.42
N ASP A 303 5.21 -33.34 -34.16
CA ASP A 303 4.35 -34.33 -34.79
C ASP A 303 2.90 -34.13 -34.28
N PRO A 304 1.88 -34.04 -35.16
CA PRO A 304 0.51 -33.76 -34.73
C PRO A 304 -0.12 -34.95 -33.98
N ASN A 305 0.29 -36.18 -34.29
CA ASN A 305 -0.36 -37.41 -33.82
C ASN A 305 0.33 -38.03 -32.62
N LEU A 306 1.63 -37.78 -32.42
CA LEU A 306 2.38 -38.36 -31.31
C LEU A 306 2.14 -37.59 -30.00
N PRO A 307 1.93 -38.28 -28.87
CA PRO A 307 1.91 -37.64 -27.57
C PRO A 307 3.31 -37.10 -27.22
N ALA A 308 3.34 -35.95 -26.56
CA ALA A 308 4.54 -35.15 -26.33
C ALA A 308 4.84 -35.00 -24.83
N VAL A 309 6.07 -35.30 -24.42
CA VAL A 309 6.56 -35.05 -23.06
C VAL A 309 7.50 -33.85 -23.04
N LEU A 310 7.26 -32.92 -22.11
CA LEU A 310 8.16 -31.80 -21.83
C LEU A 310 9.14 -32.16 -20.72
N LEU A 311 10.44 -32.11 -20.98
CA LEU A 311 11.50 -32.30 -19.99
C LEU A 311 12.23 -30.99 -19.73
N MET A 312 12.23 -30.55 -18.47
CA MET A 312 12.95 -29.33 -18.07
C MET A 312 13.59 -29.43 -16.68
N GLY A 313 14.64 -28.64 -16.47
CA GLY A 313 15.41 -28.54 -15.21
C GLY A 313 15.24 -27.20 -14.49
N GLY A 314 14.15 -26.48 -14.75
CA GLY A 314 13.99 -25.07 -14.38
C GLY A 314 14.88 -24.11 -15.19
N GLY A 315 14.90 -22.83 -14.82
CA GLY A 315 15.59 -21.77 -15.59
C GLY A 315 17.10 -21.96 -15.77
N GLU A 316 17.74 -22.73 -14.89
CA GLU A 316 19.18 -23.02 -14.93
C GLU A 316 19.49 -24.42 -15.50
N GLY A 317 18.48 -25.20 -15.89
CA GLY A 317 18.68 -26.54 -16.48
C GLY A 317 19.34 -27.54 -15.52
N MET A 318 18.89 -27.55 -14.25
CA MET A 318 19.42 -28.41 -13.19
C MET A 318 18.83 -29.83 -13.23
N GLY A 319 19.48 -30.76 -12.54
CA GLY A 319 19.02 -32.14 -12.41
C GLY A 319 19.51 -33.08 -13.51
N PRO A 320 19.09 -34.36 -13.50
CA PRO A 320 19.58 -35.40 -14.40
C PRO A 320 18.95 -35.33 -15.81
N VAL A 321 18.79 -34.13 -16.39
CA VAL A 321 18.10 -33.89 -17.67
C VAL A 321 18.69 -34.78 -18.78
N LYS A 322 20.02 -34.79 -18.94
CA LYS A 322 20.69 -35.63 -19.95
C LYS A 322 20.40 -37.13 -19.80
N LYS A 323 20.44 -37.64 -18.57
CA LYS A 323 20.21 -39.07 -18.29
C LYS A 323 18.75 -39.44 -18.56
N THR A 324 17.83 -38.55 -18.18
CA THR A 324 16.38 -38.72 -18.37
C THR A 324 16.00 -38.64 -19.84
N ALA A 325 16.55 -37.67 -20.58
CA ALA A 325 16.35 -37.55 -22.03
C ALA A 325 16.76 -38.83 -22.76
N LYS A 326 17.94 -39.39 -22.46
CA LYS A 326 18.39 -40.66 -23.06
C LYS A 326 17.46 -41.82 -22.73
N ALA A 327 17.06 -41.97 -21.47
CA ALA A 327 16.13 -43.01 -21.06
C ALA A 327 14.77 -42.91 -21.77
N LEU A 328 14.26 -41.68 -21.97
CA LEU A 328 13.04 -41.40 -22.73
C LEU A 328 13.21 -41.75 -24.21
N GLY A 329 14.32 -41.34 -24.83
CA GLY A 329 14.60 -41.66 -26.24
C GLY A 329 14.67 -43.17 -26.52
N GLU A 330 15.09 -43.96 -25.54
CA GLU A 330 15.08 -45.43 -25.63
C GLU A 330 13.69 -46.03 -25.35
N SER A 331 12.94 -45.48 -24.38
CA SER A 331 11.66 -46.07 -23.92
C SER A 331 10.46 -45.66 -24.78
N LEU A 332 10.53 -44.52 -25.47
CA LEU A 332 9.49 -44.04 -26.38
C LEU A 332 9.65 -44.57 -27.82
N TRP A 333 10.61 -45.47 -28.04
CA TRP A 333 10.75 -46.20 -29.30
C TRP A 333 10.20 -47.61 -29.14
N ASP A 334 9.14 -47.92 -29.88
CA ASP A 334 8.63 -49.29 -29.96
C ASP A 334 9.57 -50.12 -30.84
N LYS A 335 10.19 -51.13 -30.23
CA LYS A 335 11.15 -52.02 -30.91
C LYS A 335 10.44 -53.04 -31.80
N GLU A 336 9.21 -53.42 -31.49
CA GLU A 336 8.46 -54.42 -32.25
C GLU A 336 7.82 -53.79 -33.49
N ALA A 337 7.24 -52.60 -33.32
CA ALA A 337 6.62 -51.86 -34.42
C ALA A 337 7.57 -50.92 -35.17
N GLU A 338 8.84 -50.84 -34.75
CA GLU A 338 9.89 -49.95 -35.29
C GLU A 338 9.42 -48.51 -35.52
N LYS A 339 8.68 -47.95 -34.54
CA LYS A 339 8.10 -46.61 -34.62
C LYS A 339 8.13 -45.88 -33.29
N PRO A 340 8.12 -44.53 -33.29
CA PRO A 340 7.95 -43.77 -32.06
C PRO A 340 6.52 -43.95 -31.51
N ILE A 341 6.40 -44.10 -30.19
CA ILE A 341 5.12 -44.02 -29.47
C ILE A 341 4.90 -42.66 -28.81
N GLY A 342 5.90 -41.78 -28.86
CA GLY A 342 5.82 -40.41 -28.38
C GLY A 342 7.00 -39.56 -28.86
N GLN A 343 6.94 -38.27 -28.57
CA GLN A 343 7.95 -37.27 -28.90
C GLN A 343 8.43 -36.51 -27.66
N LEU A 344 9.64 -35.95 -27.74
CA LEU A 344 10.30 -35.33 -26.58
C LEU A 344 10.65 -33.86 -26.87
N ILE A 345 10.21 -32.97 -25.99
CA ILE A 345 10.65 -31.57 -25.95
C ILE A 345 11.59 -31.42 -24.75
N ILE A 346 12.78 -30.86 -24.97
CA ILE A 346 13.75 -30.59 -23.90
C ILE A 346 14.04 -29.10 -23.84
N ILE A 347 13.73 -28.47 -22.70
CA ILE A 347 14.06 -27.07 -22.43
C ILE A 347 15.17 -27.02 -21.37
N CYS A 348 16.35 -26.62 -21.82
CA CYS A 348 17.59 -26.61 -21.02
C CYS A 348 17.78 -25.32 -20.22
N GLY A 349 16.90 -24.33 -20.36
CA GLY A 349 17.07 -23.02 -19.73
C GLY A 349 18.37 -22.35 -20.18
N ARG A 350 19.08 -21.72 -19.25
CA ARG A 350 20.36 -21.04 -19.52
C ARG A 350 21.56 -21.99 -19.72
N ASN A 351 21.37 -23.30 -19.59
CA ASN A 351 22.44 -24.29 -19.70
C ASN A 351 22.82 -24.59 -21.16
N LYS A 352 23.62 -23.70 -21.77
CA LYS A 352 24.08 -23.82 -23.16
C LYS A 352 24.88 -25.10 -23.43
N ASN A 353 25.69 -25.56 -22.47
CA ASN A 353 26.47 -26.79 -22.60
C ASN A 353 25.57 -28.02 -22.72
N LEU A 354 24.47 -28.06 -21.98
CA LEU A 354 23.48 -29.13 -22.06
C LEU A 354 22.78 -29.13 -23.43
N VAL A 355 22.45 -27.96 -23.98
CA VAL A 355 21.88 -27.82 -25.34
C VAL A 355 22.82 -28.45 -26.37
N SER A 356 24.08 -28.01 -26.43
CA SER A 356 25.06 -28.54 -27.39
C SER A 356 25.26 -30.05 -27.24
N THR A 357 25.30 -30.54 -26.00
CA THR A 357 25.48 -31.97 -25.70
C THR A 357 24.30 -32.82 -26.16
N LEU A 358 23.07 -32.32 -26.07
CA LEU A 358 21.88 -33.07 -26.47
C LEU A 358 21.65 -33.00 -27.99
N GLN A 359 22.02 -31.88 -28.61
CA GLN A 359 21.94 -31.70 -30.06
C GLN A 359 22.94 -32.58 -30.83
N SER A 360 24.05 -32.95 -30.20
CA SER A 360 25.04 -33.86 -30.80
C SER A 360 24.66 -35.34 -30.69
N LEU A 361 23.51 -35.68 -30.09
CA LEU A 361 23.05 -37.06 -29.96
C LEU A 361 22.11 -37.41 -31.11
N GLU A 362 22.21 -38.65 -31.59
CA GLU A 362 21.23 -39.22 -32.50
C GLU A 362 20.03 -39.75 -31.71
N TRP A 363 18.83 -39.44 -32.20
CA TRP A 363 17.57 -39.80 -31.56
C TRP A 363 16.73 -40.65 -32.51
N LYS A 364 16.14 -41.73 -31.98
CA LYS A 364 15.22 -42.60 -32.74
C LYS A 364 13.79 -42.04 -32.81
N ILE A 365 13.47 -41.12 -31.92
CA ILE A 365 12.17 -40.45 -31.82
C ILE A 365 12.32 -38.98 -32.24
N PRO A 366 11.22 -38.28 -32.57
CA PRO A 366 11.26 -36.83 -32.74
C PRO A 366 11.64 -36.13 -31.42
N VAL A 367 12.69 -35.29 -31.47
CA VAL A 367 13.16 -34.51 -30.32
C VAL A 367 13.36 -33.05 -30.70
N LYS A 368 12.76 -32.13 -29.95
CA LYS A 368 13.03 -30.68 -30.04
C LYS A 368 13.83 -30.25 -28.82
N ILE A 369 15.00 -29.64 -29.04
CA ILE A 369 15.91 -29.17 -27.99
C ILE A 369 15.99 -27.66 -28.03
N ARG A 370 15.67 -27.00 -26.91
CA ARG A 370 15.69 -25.54 -26.76
C ARG A 370 16.53 -25.12 -25.57
N GLY A 371 17.03 -23.88 -25.62
CA GLY A 371 17.73 -23.24 -24.52
C GLY A 371 16.76 -22.60 -23.54
N PHE A 372 16.89 -21.28 -23.34
CA PHE A 372 15.96 -20.50 -22.56
C PHE A 372 14.76 -20.09 -23.43
N GLU A 373 13.55 -20.31 -22.92
CA GLU A 373 12.32 -19.99 -23.65
C GLU A 373 11.43 -19.02 -22.88
N THR A 374 10.87 -18.05 -23.61
CA THR A 374 10.02 -16.99 -23.04
C THR A 374 8.54 -17.29 -23.19
N GLN A 375 8.17 -18.08 -24.22
CA GLN A 375 6.79 -18.45 -24.52
C GLN A 375 6.46 -19.87 -24.01
N MET A 376 6.71 -20.11 -22.71
CA MET A 376 6.53 -21.43 -22.10
C MET A 376 5.09 -21.94 -22.23
N GLN A 377 4.11 -21.05 -22.29
CA GLN A 377 2.70 -21.39 -22.47
C GLN A 377 2.42 -22.18 -23.76
N LYS A 378 3.18 -21.93 -24.83
CA LYS A 378 3.06 -22.64 -26.11
C LYS A 378 3.63 -24.05 -25.98
N TRP A 379 4.83 -24.16 -25.42
CA TRP A 379 5.51 -25.45 -25.23
C TRP A 379 4.72 -26.37 -24.30
N MET A 380 4.23 -25.86 -23.17
CA MET A 380 3.37 -26.64 -22.27
C MET A 380 2.04 -27.02 -22.93
N GLY A 381 1.39 -26.10 -23.65
CA GLY A 381 0.12 -26.37 -24.33
C GLY A 381 0.21 -27.43 -25.44
N ALA A 382 1.39 -27.62 -26.04
CA ALA A 382 1.62 -28.64 -27.07
C ALA A 382 1.90 -30.05 -26.50
N CYS A 383 2.14 -30.15 -25.19
CA CYS A 383 2.52 -31.39 -24.51
C CYS A 383 1.34 -32.09 -23.82
N ASP A 384 1.58 -33.33 -23.41
CA ASP A 384 0.63 -34.19 -22.70
C ASP A 384 1.07 -34.50 -21.27
N CYS A 385 2.35 -34.37 -20.96
CA CYS A 385 2.87 -34.42 -19.59
C CYS A 385 4.18 -33.63 -19.47
N ILE A 386 4.60 -33.36 -18.23
CA ILE A 386 5.80 -32.60 -17.93
C ILE A 386 6.67 -33.31 -16.89
N ILE A 387 7.98 -33.28 -17.10
CA ILE A 387 9.01 -33.72 -16.16
C ILE A 387 9.80 -32.50 -15.73
N THR A 388 9.81 -32.23 -14.42
CA THR A 388 10.48 -31.05 -13.86
C THR A 388 10.86 -31.25 -12.40
N LYS A 389 11.67 -30.34 -11.84
CA LYS A 389 11.84 -30.24 -10.39
C LYS A 389 10.59 -29.64 -9.74
N ALA A 390 10.46 -29.76 -8.42
CA ALA A 390 9.32 -29.26 -7.66
C ALA A 390 9.28 -27.72 -7.48
N GLY A 391 9.59 -26.97 -8.55
CA GLY A 391 9.53 -25.52 -8.58
C GLY A 391 8.08 -25.02 -8.57
N PRO A 392 7.72 -24.09 -7.68
CA PRO A 392 6.33 -23.69 -7.46
C PRO A 392 5.69 -23.08 -8.71
N GLY A 393 6.40 -22.18 -9.42
CA GLY A 393 5.91 -21.55 -10.65
C GLY A 393 5.59 -22.58 -11.75
N THR A 394 6.53 -23.48 -12.05
CA THR A 394 6.36 -24.51 -13.07
C THR A 394 5.24 -25.49 -12.72
N ILE A 395 5.06 -25.82 -11.44
CA ILE A 395 3.92 -26.64 -10.98
C ILE A 395 2.61 -25.93 -11.30
N ALA A 396 2.45 -24.67 -10.89
CA ALA A 396 1.21 -23.93 -11.13
C ALA A 396 0.93 -23.72 -12.63
N GLU A 397 1.95 -23.43 -13.45
CA GLU A 397 1.85 -23.36 -14.91
C GLU A 397 1.37 -24.69 -15.54
N ALA A 398 1.93 -25.81 -15.07
CA ALA A 398 1.55 -27.14 -15.53
C ALA A 398 0.11 -27.51 -15.13
N LEU A 399 -0.31 -27.17 -13.91
CA LEU A 399 -1.68 -27.37 -13.44
C LEU A 399 -2.69 -26.59 -14.30
N ILE A 400 -2.41 -25.32 -14.61
CA ILE A 400 -3.24 -24.48 -15.50
C ILE A 400 -3.36 -25.10 -16.90
N ARG A 401 -2.30 -25.73 -17.39
CA ARG A 401 -2.32 -26.44 -18.69
C ARG A 401 -2.86 -27.86 -18.61
N GLY A 402 -3.27 -28.32 -17.43
CA GLY A 402 -3.76 -29.67 -17.21
C GLY A 402 -2.71 -30.75 -17.49
N LEU A 403 -1.42 -30.46 -17.28
CA LEU A 403 -0.34 -31.40 -17.53
C LEU A 403 -0.08 -32.25 -16.29
N PRO A 404 -0.20 -33.58 -16.36
CA PRO A 404 0.34 -34.49 -15.36
C PRO A 404 1.83 -34.28 -15.15
N ILE A 405 2.25 -34.21 -13.88
CA ILE A 405 3.60 -33.78 -13.50
C ILE A 405 4.40 -34.97 -12.99
N ILE A 406 5.59 -35.19 -13.55
CA ILE A 406 6.61 -36.07 -12.97
C ILE A 406 7.66 -35.18 -12.29
N LEU A 407 7.63 -35.15 -10.96
CA LEU A 407 8.62 -34.45 -10.17
C LEU A 407 9.89 -35.29 -10.06
N ASN A 408 10.99 -34.80 -10.65
CA ASN A 408 12.25 -35.55 -10.72
C ASN A 408 13.29 -35.14 -9.68
N ASP A 409 13.12 -33.97 -9.07
CA ASP A 409 13.99 -33.45 -8.03
C ASP A 409 13.28 -32.32 -7.25
N TYR A 410 13.90 -31.84 -6.18
CA TYR A 410 13.46 -30.66 -5.44
C TYR A 410 14.64 -30.03 -4.69
N ILE A 411 14.59 -28.72 -4.49
CA ILE A 411 15.50 -28.02 -3.58
C ILE A 411 15.09 -28.34 -2.12
N PRO A 412 15.97 -28.94 -1.29
CA PRO A 412 15.64 -29.25 0.10
C PRO A 412 15.23 -28.02 0.90
N GLY A 413 14.28 -28.22 1.83
CA GLY A 413 13.65 -27.13 2.58
C GLY A 413 12.59 -26.41 1.74
N GLN A 414 13.03 -25.63 0.76
CA GLN A 414 12.21 -24.72 -0.03
C GLN A 414 11.12 -25.43 -0.87
N GLU A 415 11.51 -26.44 -1.67
CA GLU A 415 10.60 -27.09 -2.63
C GLU A 415 10.08 -28.44 -2.14
N ARG A 416 10.60 -28.95 -1.01
CA ARG A 416 10.23 -30.28 -0.49
C ARG A 416 8.73 -30.40 -0.24
N GLY A 417 8.09 -29.36 0.29
CA GLY A 417 6.65 -29.34 0.55
C GLY A 417 5.79 -29.36 -0.71
N ASN A 418 6.35 -29.02 -1.87
CA ASN A 418 5.61 -28.97 -3.13
C ASN A 418 5.37 -30.38 -3.71
N VAL A 419 6.15 -31.37 -3.27
CA VAL A 419 6.00 -32.77 -3.73
C VAL A 419 4.66 -33.37 -3.25
N PRO A 420 4.32 -33.38 -1.94
CA PRO A 420 3.00 -33.81 -1.47
C PRO A 420 1.84 -33.07 -2.15
N TYR A 421 1.98 -31.76 -2.39
CA TYR A 421 0.94 -30.97 -3.05
C TYR A 421 0.53 -31.54 -4.42
N VAL A 422 1.48 -32.03 -5.21
CA VAL A 422 1.21 -32.64 -6.52
C VAL A 422 0.76 -34.10 -6.40
N VAL A 423 1.44 -34.88 -5.56
CA VAL A 423 1.23 -36.34 -5.46
C VAL A 423 -0.07 -36.66 -4.73
N ASP A 424 -0.33 -36.04 -3.59
CA ASP A 424 -1.50 -36.36 -2.74
C ASP A 424 -2.82 -35.93 -3.39
N ASN A 425 -2.78 -34.88 -4.23
CA ASN A 425 -3.92 -34.46 -5.03
C ASN A 425 -4.04 -35.22 -6.37
N GLY A 426 -3.18 -36.20 -6.63
CA GLY A 426 -3.26 -37.06 -7.82
C GLY A 426 -3.04 -36.31 -9.15
N ALA A 427 -2.30 -35.20 -9.13
CA ALA A 427 -1.94 -34.43 -10.33
C ALA A 427 -0.57 -34.87 -10.92
N GLY A 428 0.10 -35.82 -10.27
CA GLY A 428 1.40 -36.27 -10.72
C GLY A 428 2.05 -37.30 -9.80
N VAL A 429 3.31 -37.61 -10.09
CA VAL A 429 4.13 -38.60 -9.37
C VAL A 429 5.52 -38.04 -9.07
N PHE A 430 6.23 -38.63 -8.11
CA PHE A 430 7.60 -38.27 -7.77
C PHE A 430 8.55 -39.44 -7.98
N THR A 431 9.60 -39.24 -8.78
CA THR A 431 10.67 -40.24 -8.93
C THR A 431 12.00 -39.58 -9.30
N ARG A 432 13.07 -39.94 -8.59
CA ARG A 432 14.43 -39.47 -8.91
C ARG A 432 15.13 -40.33 -9.96
N SER A 433 14.56 -41.48 -10.34
CA SER A 433 15.19 -42.42 -11.26
C SER A 433 14.85 -42.05 -12.72
N PRO A 434 15.86 -41.76 -13.56
CA PRO A 434 15.64 -41.48 -14.98
C PRO A 434 14.96 -42.63 -15.73
N LYS A 435 15.30 -43.89 -15.37
CA LYS A 435 14.69 -45.08 -16.00
C LYS A 435 13.23 -45.24 -15.62
N GLU A 436 12.92 -44.98 -14.34
CA GLU A 436 11.54 -45.06 -13.86
C GLU A 436 10.68 -43.95 -14.45
N THR A 437 11.23 -42.73 -14.55
CA THR A 437 10.59 -41.62 -15.26
C THR A 437 10.22 -42.03 -16.68
N ALA A 438 11.18 -42.60 -17.43
CA ALA A 438 10.94 -43.02 -18.80
C ALA A 438 9.91 -44.15 -18.91
N ARG A 439 9.91 -45.11 -17.96
CA ARG A 439 8.89 -46.16 -17.87
C ARG A 439 7.48 -45.59 -17.69
N ILE A 440 7.32 -44.66 -16.75
CA ILE A 440 6.03 -44.02 -16.46
C ILE A 440 5.49 -43.28 -17.69
N VAL A 441 6.33 -42.50 -18.38
CA VAL A 441 5.91 -41.78 -19.60
C VAL A 441 5.53 -42.77 -20.70
N ALA A 442 6.32 -43.82 -20.92
CA ALA A 442 6.01 -44.83 -21.93
C ALA A 442 4.67 -45.54 -21.62
N GLU A 443 4.39 -45.85 -20.35
CA GLU A 443 3.10 -46.41 -19.93
C GLU A 443 1.95 -45.42 -20.16
N TRP A 444 2.10 -44.15 -19.77
CA TRP A 444 1.10 -43.12 -19.99
C TRP A 444 0.78 -42.89 -21.48
N PHE A 445 1.76 -43.04 -22.36
CA PHE A 445 1.58 -42.90 -23.82
C PHE A 445 1.13 -44.19 -24.51
N SER A 446 0.98 -45.30 -23.76
CA SER A 446 0.55 -46.59 -24.31
C SER A 446 -0.53 -47.26 -23.46
N THR A 447 -0.14 -48.04 -22.46
CA THR A 447 -1.03 -48.95 -21.71
C THR A 447 -1.86 -48.27 -20.61
N LYS A 448 -1.50 -47.05 -20.21
CA LYS A 448 -2.10 -46.31 -19.09
C LYS A 448 -2.54 -44.90 -19.49
N SER A 449 -3.08 -44.73 -20.69
CA SER A 449 -3.66 -43.47 -21.16
C SER A 449 -4.75 -42.94 -20.21
N ASP A 450 -5.56 -43.84 -19.63
CA ASP A 450 -6.64 -43.48 -18.71
C ASP A 450 -6.11 -42.88 -17.40
N GLU A 451 -4.94 -43.35 -16.93
CA GLU A 451 -4.29 -42.79 -15.76
C GLU A 451 -3.78 -41.37 -16.03
N LEU A 452 -3.17 -41.15 -17.20
CA LEU A 452 -2.71 -39.84 -17.66
C LEU A 452 -3.89 -38.86 -17.75
N GLN A 453 -5.01 -39.27 -18.36
CA GLN A 453 -6.20 -38.44 -18.49
C GLN A 453 -6.77 -38.05 -17.11
N ARG A 454 -6.91 -39.01 -16.20
CA ARG A 454 -7.38 -38.74 -14.83
C ARG A 454 -6.48 -37.77 -14.07
N MET A 455 -5.14 -37.90 -14.20
CA MET A 455 -4.20 -36.96 -13.60
C MET A 455 -4.31 -35.57 -14.22
N SER A 456 -4.58 -35.49 -15.53
CA SER A 456 -4.78 -34.22 -16.24
C SER A 456 -6.04 -33.50 -15.73
N GLU A 457 -7.14 -34.23 -15.54
CA GLU A 457 -8.36 -33.69 -14.94
C GLU A 457 -8.14 -33.22 -13.50
N ASN A 458 -7.37 -33.96 -12.69
CA ASN A 458 -7.01 -33.53 -11.34
C ASN A 458 -6.12 -32.29 -11.35
N ALA A 459 -5.19 -32.19 -12.29
CA ALA A 459 -4.35 -31.02 -12.46
C ALA A 459 -5.19 -29.76 -12.74
N LEU A 460 -6.19 -29.88 -13.62
CA LEU A 460 -7.13 -28.79 -13.93
C LEU A 460 -8.01 -28.41 -12.72
N LYS A 461 -8.42 -29.36 -11.88
CA LYS A 461 -9.18 -29.08 -10.65
C LYS A 461 -8.38 -28.29 -9.61
N LEU A 462 -7.06 -28.47 -9.58
CA LEU A 462 -6.14 -27.74 -8.70
C LEU A 462 -5.70 -26.40 -9.30
N ALA A 463 -5.95 -26.16 -10.58
CA ALA A 463 -5.50 -24.96 -11.26
C ALA A 463 -6.20 -23.72 -10.69
N GLN A 464 -5.43 -22.65 -10.50
CA GLN A 464 -5.92 -21.34 -10.09
C GLN A 464 -5.52 -20.28 -11.12
N PRO A 465 -6.11 -20.31 -12.34
CA PRO A 465 -5.71 -19.42 -13.43
C PRO A 465 -5.99 -17.95 -13.14
N GLU A 466 -7.03 -17.64 -12.35
CA GLU A 466 -7.40 -16.27 -12.01
C GLU A 466 -6.60 -15.66 -10.84
N ALA A 467 -5.70 -16.43 -10.22
CA ALA A 467 -4.97 -16.01 -9.02
C ALA A 467 -4.32 -14.64 -9.14
N VAL A 468 -3.65 -14.36 -10.26
CA VAL A 468 -2.98 -13.07 -10.48
C VAL A 468 -3.98 -11.92 -10.60
N PHE A 469 -5.14 -12.15 -11.20
CA PHE A 469 -6.18 -11.13 -11.39
C PHE A 469 -6.90 -10.84 -10.07
N ASP A 470 -7.22 -11.87 -9.29
CA ASP A 470 -7.81 -11.73 -7.97
C ASP A 470 -6.88 -10.96 -7.03
N ILE A 471 -5.56 -11.23 -7.10
CA ILE A 471 -4.55 -10.48 -6.33
C ILE A 471 -4.55 -9.00 -6.70
N VAL A 472 -4.45 -8.64 -8.00
CA VAL A 472 -4.34 -7.22 -8.38
C VAL A 472 -5.63 -6.45 -8.13
N LYS A 473 -6.81 -7.07 -8.29
CA LYS A 473 -8.11 -6.48 -7.96
C LYS A 473 -8.23 -6.19 -6.47
N ASP A 474 -7.84 -7.15 -5.65
CA ASP A 474 -7.88 -7.03 -4.20
C ASP A 474 -6.88 -5.97 -3.69
N ILE A 475 -5.71 -5.82 -4.35
CA ILE A 475 -4.77 -4.72 -4.09
C ILE A 475 -5.37 -3.37 -4.50
N HIS A 476 -6.03 -3.29 -5.65
CA HIS A 476 -6.70 -2.06 -6.11
C HIS A 476 -7.76 -1.61 -5.10
N GLU A 477 -8.65 -2.50 -4.68
CA GLU A 477 -9.66 -2.21 -3.65
C GLU A 477 -9.04 -1.74 -2.32
N LEU A 478 -7.93 -2.36 -1.90
CA LEU A 478 -7.19 -1.92 -0.72
C LEU A 478 -6.61 -0.51 -0.87
N ALA A 479 -6.08 -0.18 -2.05
CA ALA A 479 -5.55 1.14 -2.34
C ALA A 479 -6.66 2.20 -2.31
N GLU A 480 -7.82 1.93 -2.91
CA GLU A 480 -8.98 2.85 -2.88
C GLU A 480 -9.52 3.06 -1.45
N GLN A 481 -9.56 2.00 -0.63
CA GLN A 481 -9.98 2.12 0.77
C GLN A 481 -8.98 2.96 1.58
N ASN A 482 -7.68 2.77 1.33
CA ASN A 482 -6.64 3.55 1.99
C ASN A 482 -6.63 5.01 1.52
N GLU A 483 -6.99 5.28 0.26
CA GLU A 483 -7.22 6.63 -0.25
C GLU A 483 -8.46 7.27 0.35
N ASN A 484 -9.54 6.53 0.59
CA ASN A 484 -10.72 7.09 1.25
C ASN A 484 -10.43 7.42 2.73
N LEU A 485 -9.70 6.57 3.44
CA LEU A 485 -9.20 6.90 4.78
C LEU A 485 -8.20 8.05 4.75
N GLY A 486 -7.29 8.03 3.78
CA GLY A 486 -6.27 9.05 3.54
C GLY A 486 -6.88 10.38 3.12
N PHE A 487 -7.98 10.40 2.38
CA PHE A 487 -8.73 11.59 1.99
C PHE A 487 -9.60 12.07 3.15
N GLN A 488 -10.12 11.19 4.01
CA GLN A 488 -10.76 11.61 5.26
C GLN A 488 -9.76 12.20 6.26
N LEU A 489 -8.57 11.58 6.40
CA LEU A 489 -7.47 12.02 7.28
C LEU A 489 -6.71 13.21 6.72
N GLU A 490 -6.43 13.27 5.41
CA GLU A 490 -5.81 14.40 4.72
C GLU A 490 -6.82 15.50 4.44
N ASN A 491 -8.12 15.28 4.29
CA ASN A 491 -9.07 16.37 4.45
C ASN A 491 -9.12 16.80 5.90
N TRP A 492 -9.05 15.93 6.90
CA TRP A 492 -8.89 16.38 8.29
C TRP A 492 -7.58 17.16 8.52
N ILE A 493 -6.46 16.71 7.95
CA ILE A 493 -5.11 17.25 8.13
C ILE A 493 -4.84 18.43 7.19
N LEU A 494 -5.41 18.52 5.99
CA LEU A 494 -5.38 19.67 5.07
C LEU A 494 -6.46 20.68 5.43
N PHE A 495 -7.59 20.29 6.01
CA PHE A 495 -8.48 21.23 6.72
C PHE A 495 -7.75 21.81 7.93
N SER A 496 -6.92 21.02 8.62
CA SER A 496 -6.00 21.50 9.65
C SER A 496 -4.82 22.33 9.07
N ASN A 497 -4.21 21.93 7.96
CA ASN A 497 -2.93 22.46 7.43
C ASN A 497 -3.08 23.58 6.39
N ARG A 498 -4.14 23.61 5.56
CA ARG A 498 -4.50 24.80 4.74
C ARG A 498 -4.95 25.96 5.61
N ILE A 499 -5.42 25.65 6.81
CA ILE A 499 -5.54 26.59 7.91
C ILE A 499 -4.09 26.99 8.32
N ILE A 500 -3.20 26.07 8.72
CA ILE A 500 -1.86 26.40 9.26
C ILE A 500 -0.89 27.17 8.31
N LEU A 501 -0.87 26.98 6.99
CA LEU A 501 0.21 27.51 6.11
C LEU A 501 0.04 28.95 5.55
N ARG A 502 -0.74 29.83 6.19
CA ARG A 502 -0.69 31.30 5.92
C ARG A 502 -0.43 32.14 7.17
N GLY A 503 0.45 31.64 8.03
CA GLY A 503 0.93 32.33 9.22
C GLY A 503 2.39 31.99 9.54
N HIS A 504 3.27 31.94 8.55
CA HIS A 504 4.71 31.80 8.79
C HIS A 504 5.30 33.09 9.36
N ARG A 505 5.13 33.25 10.67
CA ARG A 505 6.00 33.92 11.65
C ARG A 505 5.19 34.05 12.93
N PHE A 506 5.04 33.00 13.73
CA PHE A 506 4.75 33.11 15.19
C PHE A 506 4.56 31.76 15.90
N ILE A 507 5.28 30.68 15.54
CA ILE A 507 5.27 29.47 16.40
C ILE A 507 6.67 28.91 16.54
N GLN A 508 7.49 29.64 17.29
CA GLN A 508 8.55 29.06 18.09
C GLN A 508 8.32 29.56 19.53
N ARG A 509 7.53 28.81 20.32
CA ARG A 509 7.64 28.67 21.79
C ARG A 509 6.41 27.95 22.36
N LYS A 510 6.67 26.76 22.92
CA LYS A 510 5.91 26.00 23.93
C LYS A 510 4.43 25.64 23.67
N GLU A 511 4.20 24.32 23.68
CA GLU A 511 2.92 23.61 23.74
C GLU A 511 2.09 24.03 24.98
N MET A 512 0.96 24.72 24.79
CA MET A 512 -0.05 24.96 25.84
C MET A 512 -1.43 25.27 25.23
N VAL A 513 -2.50 24.75 25.85
CA VAL A 513 -3.92 25.10 25.57
C VAL A 513 -4.17 26.57 25.93
N HIS A 514 -4.93 27.31 25.12
CA HIS A 514 -5.32 28.69 25.42
C HIS A 514 -6.58 28.74 26.28
N HIS A 515 -6.49 29.40 27.44
CA HIS A 515 -7.62 29.68 28.31
C HIS A 515 -8.09 31.11 28.12
N SER A 516 -9.40 31.33 28.27
CA SER A 516 -10.03 32.63 28.11
C SER A 516 -9.34 33.70 28.95
N SER A 517 -9.00 34.81 28.31
CA SER A 517 -8.40 35.99 28.94
C SER A 517 -9.39 36.80 29.78
N PHE A 518 -10.69 36.55 29.60
CA PHE A 518 -11.75 37.09 30.44
C PHE A 518 -11.71 36.47 31.83
N VAL A 519 -11.49 37.32 32.83
CA VAL A 519 -11.42 36.94 34.25
C VAL A 519 -12.84 36.78 34.80
N ASP A 520 -13.01 35.92 35.81
CA ASP A 520 -14.23 35.90 36.66
C ASP A 520 -14.37 37.26 37.36
N GLU A 521 -15.05 38.21 36.74
CA GLU A 521 -15.47 39.44 37.42
C GLU A 521 -16.65 39.10 38.35
N GLU A 522 -16.47 39.33 39.66
CA GLU A 522 -17.56 39.26 40.64
C GLU A 522 -18.67 40.24 40.22
N GLY A 523 -19.85 39.71 39.87
CA GLY A 523 -21.01 40.50 39.46
C GLY A 523 -21.50 40.30 38.02
N VAL A 524 -20.84 39.47 37.21
CA VAL A 524 -21.35 39.08 35.89
C VAL A 524 -22.44 38.03 36.03
N ASP A 525 -23.61 38.28 35.44
CA ASP A 525 -24.70 37.30 35.40
C ASP A 525 -24.24 36.00 34.74
N LYS A 526 -24.66 34.86 35.30
CA LYS A 526 -24.33 33.51 34.81
C LYS A 526 -25.61 32.73 34.55
N ALA A 527 -25.62 31.90 33.53
CA ALA A 527 -26.61 30.85 33.29
C ALA A 527 -25.92 29.56 32.85
N CYS A 528 -26.38 28.43 33.36
CA CYS A 528 -25.79 27.13 33.09
C CYS A 528 -24.26 27.12 33.28
N GLY A 529 -23.76 27.88 34.27
CA GLY A 529 -22.34 27.97 34.61
C GLY A 529 -21.46 28.78 33.65
N CYS A 530 -22.03 29.51 32.69
CA CYS A 530 -21.31 30.37 31.75
C CYS A 530 -21.54 31.86 32.05
N PRO A 531 -20.54 32.74 31.90
CA PRO A 531 -20.70 34.18 32.13
C PRO A 531 -21.32 34.89 30.90
N LEU A 532 -22.22 35.86 31.13
CA LEU A 532 -22.64 36.81 30.09
C LEU A 532 -21.58 37.89 29.87
N LEU A 533 -20.59 37.58 29.03
CA LEU A 533 -19.52 38.51 28.67
C LEU A 533 -19.95 39.58 27.64
N PRO A 534 -19.42 40.82 27.72
CA PRO A 534 -19.74 41.84 26.74
C PRO A 534 -19.42 41.43 25.28
N LEU A 535 -20.29 41.79 24.33
CA LEU A 535 -20.19 41.44 22.92
C LEU A 535 -20.16 42.66 22.01
N LYS A 536 -19.33 42.62 20.94
CA LYS A 536 -19.44 43.58 19.84
C LYS A 536 -20.62 43.22 18.97
N SER A 537 -21.80 43.74 19.33
CA SER A 537 -22.99 43.60 18.52
C SER A 537 -23.76 44.90 18.41
N HIS A 538 -24.39 45.09 17.25
CA HIS A 538 -25.37 46.15 17.02
C HIS A 538 -26.80 45.71 17.35
N ILE A 539 -26.95 44.49 17.85
CA ILE A 539 -28.24 43.85 18.08
C ILE A 539 -28.55 43.89 19.58
N LYS A 540 -29.82 44.06 19.98
CA LYS A 540 -30.22 44.18 21.38
C LYS A 540 -30.41 42.80 22.03
N GLY A 541 -29.32 42.15 22.44
CA GLY A 541 -29.39 40.87 23.14
C GLY A 541 -29.28 40.94 24.67
N PRO A 542 -29.34 39.77 25.32
CA PRO A 542 -29.14 39.64 26.76
C PRO A 542 -27.69 39.90 27.22
N ALA A 543 -26.70 39.84 26.31
CA ALA A 543 -25.31 40.14 26.64
C ALA A 543 -25.03 41.65 26.63
N PRO A 544 -24.22 42.19 27.57
CA PRO A 544 -23.80 43.59 27.55
C PRO A 544 -23.11 43.97 26.24
N THR A 545 -23.26 45.21 25.79
CA THR A 545 -22.57 45.71 24.59
C THR A 545 -21.13 46.10 24.90
N SER A 546 -20.19 45.60 24.10
CA SER A 546 -18.76 45.98 24.14
C SER A 546 -18.45 47.07 23.12
N ASP A 547 -17.47 47.91 23.43
CA ASP A 547 -16.93 48.92 22.50
C ASP A 547 -16.32 48.24 21.25
N GLN A 548 -16.49 48.88 20.09
CA GLN A 548 -16.05 48.29 18.80
C GLN A 548 -14.54 48.00 18.75
N ASP A 549 -13.74 48.76 19.50
CA ASP A 549 -12.28 48.66 19.52
C ASP A 549 -11.73 47.58 20.49
N ARG A 550 -12.55 47.08 21.43
CA ARG A 550 -12.10 46.13 22.49
C ARG A 550 -12.46 44.69 22.16
N THR A 551 -11.49 43.79 22.01
CA THR A 551 -11.71 42.35 21.73
C THR A 551 -12.80 41.72 22.62
N ASP A 552 -13.75 41.03 22.00
CA ASP A 552 -14.79 40.25 22.69
C ASP A 552 -14.47 38.74 22.73
N ILE A 553 -15.28 37.96 23.43
CA ILE A 553 -15.07 36.50 23.57
C ILE A 553 -15.22 35.76 22.23
N VAL A 554 -15.93 36.32 21.25
CA VAL A 554 -16.06 35.74 19.90
C VAL A 554 -14.78 35.98 19.10
N ASP A 555 -14.19 37.18 19.20
CA ASP A 555 -12.85 37.48 18.66
C ASP A 555 -11.80 36.52 19.24
N GLU A 556 -11.86 36.29 20.55
CA GLU A 556 -10.95 35.37 21.24
C GLU A 556 -11.15 33.92 20.77
N ALA A 557 -12.40 33.44 20.71
CA ALA A 557 -12.72 32.11 20.22
C ALA A 557 -12.25 31.89 18.78
N ILE A 558 -12.43 32.86 17.89
CA ILE A 558 -11.97 32.79 16.50
C ILE A 558 -10.43 32.85 16.41
N THR A 559 -9.80 33.70 17.22
CA THR A 559 -8.34 33.88 17.23
C THR A 559 -7.63 32.61 17.70
N PHE A 560 -8.13 31.99 18.77
CA PHE A 560 -7.51 30.82 19.39
C PHE A 560 -8.19 29.49 19.03
N PHE A 561 -9.17 29.50 18.12
CA PHE A 561 -9.85 28.30 17.61
C PHE A 561 -8.84 27.22 17.22
N ARG A 562 -7.82 27.60 16.46
CA ARG A 562 -6.76 26.67 16.02
C ARG A 562 -5.99 26.08 17.19
N ALA A 563 -5.60 26.90 18.17
CA ALA A 563 -4.84 26.41 19.31
C ALA A 563 -5.66 25.42 20.12
N ASN A 564 -6.96 25.66 20.29
CA ASN A 564 -7.79 24.89 21.21
C ASN A 564 -8.39 23.60 20.62
N VAL A 565 -8.47 23.45 19.29
CA VAL A 565 -9.04 22.24 18.64
C VAL A 565 -8.04 21.07 18.58
N PHE A 566 -6.73 21.30 18.67
CA PHE A 566 -5.72 20.22 18.60
C PHE A 566 -5.54 19.42 19.89
N PHE A 567 -6.12 19.87 21.00
CA PHE A 567 -5.96 19.21 22.29
C PHE A 567 -7.12 18.27 22.57
N ARG A 568 -6.79 17.00 22.88
CA ARG A 568 -7.79 15.98 23.27
C ARG A 568 -8.42 16.27 24.64
N ASN A 569 -7.71 16.98 25.50
CA ASN A 569 -8.13 17.34 26.86
C ASN A 569 -8.06 18.87 27.02
N PHE A 570 -9.13 19.47 27.53
CA PHE A 570 -9.19 20.89 27.87
C PHE A 570 -9.51 21.01 29.37
N ASP A 571 -8.52 21.41 30.17
CA ASP A 571 -8.72 21.62 31.61
C ASP A 571 -9.42 22.96 31.85
N ILE A 572 -10.64 22.96 32.37
CA ILE A 572 -11.41 24.19 32.55
C ILE A 572 -10.84 24.96 33.74
N LYS A 573 -10.29 26.15 33.49
CA LYS A 573 -9.72 27.03 34.53
C LYS A 573 -10.66 28.15 34.94
N SER A 574 -11.59 28.55 34.07
CA SER A 574 -12.59 29.59 34.36
C SER A 574 -13.96 29.27 33.75
N PRO A 575 -15.06 29.87 34.25
CA PRO A 575 -16.37 29.84 33.59
C PRO A 575 -16.35 30.39 32.16
N ALA A 576 -15.46 31.33 31.85
CA ALA A 576 -15.29 31.85 30.50
C ALA A 576 -14.70 30.80 29.53
N ASP A 577 -13.90 29.84 30.03
CA ASP A 577 -13.46 28.69 29.22
C ASP A 577 -14.62 27.83 28.75
N LYS A 578 -15.70 27.70 29.54
CA LYS A 578 -16.89 26.96 29.12
C LYS A 578 -17.58 27.62 27.93
N LEU A 579 -17.63 28.96 27.93
CA LEU A 579 -18.15 29.73 26.79
C LEU A 579 -17.22 29.61 25.58
N LEU A 580 -15.90 29.59 25.80
CA LEU A 580 -14.90 29.36 24.76
C LEU A 580 -15.04 27.97 24.10
N ILE A 581 -15.32 26.92 24.89
CA ILE A 581 -15.60 25.57 24.40
C ILE A 581 -16.88 25.55 23.55
N TYR A 582 -17.95 26.19 24.02
CA TYR A 582 -19.21 26.29 23.27
C TYR A 582 -19.03 27.02 21.94
N LEU A 583 -18.34 28.16 21.94
CA LEU A 583 -18.03 28.93 20.73
C LEU A 583 -17.14 28.14 19.77
N THR A 584 -16.18 27.36 20.29
CA THR A 584 -15.34 26.46 19.49
C THR A 584 -16.18 25.38 18.81
N PHE A 585 -17.16 24.79 19.50
CA PHE A 585 -18.13 23.88 18.88
C PHE A 585 -18.97 24.58 17.82
N TYR A 586 -19.50 25.77 18.10
CA TYR A 586 -20.33 26.49 17.15
C TYR A 586 -19.56 26.89 15.88
N ILE A 587 -18.29 27.29 16.02
CA ILE A 587 -17.40 27.54 14.88
C ILE A 587 -17.24 26.27 14.04
N ASN A 588 -17.12 25.08 14.65
CA ASN A 588 -17.08 23.81 13.90
C ASN A 588 -18.38 23.54 13.12
N VAL A 589 -19.55 23.82 13.70
CA VAL A 589 -20.84 23.69 13.01
C VAL A 589 -20.92 24.66 11.82
N ALA A 590 -20.48 25.91 12.01
CA ALA A 590 -20.40 26.92 10.96
C ALA A 590 -19.46 26.49 9.82
N LEU A 591 -18.29 25.95 10.14
CA LEU A 591 -17.33 25.49 9.13
C LEU A 591 -17.86 24.29 8.32
N LYS A 592 -18.57 23.34 8.94
CA LYS A 592 -19.24 22.25 8.23
C LYS A 592 -20.31 22.75 7.27
N ARG A 593 -21.07 23.77 7.67
CA ARG A 593 -22.08 24.40 6.80
C ARG A 593 -21.46 25.07 5.57
N LEU A 594 -20.23 25.55 5.68
CA LEU A 594 -19.48 26.20 4.61
C LEU A 594 -18.77 25.24 3.64
N GLU A 595 -18.63 23.96 3.99
CA GLU A 595 -17.87 22.95 3.23
C GLU A 595 -18.35 22.77 1.78
N GLY A 596 -19.64 23.02 1.51
CA GLY A 596 -20.23 22.96 0.16
C GLY A 596 -20.37 24.30 -0.57
N CYS A 597 -20.01 25.43 0.05
CA CYS A 597 -20.22 26.76 -0.51
C CYS A 597 -19.07 27.16 -1.44
N ARG A 598 -19.38 27.53 -2.69
CA ARG A 598 -18.37 27.84 -3.72
C ARG A 598 -18.12 29.34 -3.88
N THR A 599 -19.01 30.17 -3.32
CA THR A 599 -18.91 31.64 -3.40
C THR A 599 -19.09 32.30 -2.02
N LEU A 600 -18.59 33.54 -1.88
CA LEU A 600 -18.82 34.34 -0.67
C LEU A 600 -20.30 34.56 -0.40
N ALA A 601 -21.10 34.82 -1.46
CA ALA A 601 -22.53 35.03 -1.33
C ALA A 601 -23.26 33.77 -0.81
N GLU A 602 -22.90 32.60 -1.32
CA GLU A 602 -23.42 31.31 -0.83
C GLU A 602 -23.01 31.05 0.62
N GLY A 603 -21.74 31.28 0.95
CA GLY A 603 -21.23 31.10 2.31
C GLY A 603 -21.89 32.04 3.32
N THR A 604 -22.02 33.32 2.97
CA THR A 604 -22.74 34.30 3.80
C THR A 604 -24.19 33.89 4.00
N LYS A 605 -24.89 33.47 2.94
CA LYS A 605 -26.27 32.98 3.06
C LYS A 605 -26.36 31.73 3.95
N ALA A 606 -25.41 30.82 3.85
CA ALA A 606 -25.39 29.57 4.60
C ALA A 606 -25.16 29.79 6.11
N ILE A 607 -24.33 30.76 6.48
CA ILE A 607 -24.10 31.14 7.89
C ILE A 607 -25.26 31.95 8.45
N ILE A 608 -25.84 32.87 7.69
CA ILE A 608 -27.06 33.59 8.09
C ILE A 608 -28.19 32.59 8.39
N ASN A 609 -28.37 31.58 7.52
CA ASN A 609 -29.36 30.53 7.75
C ASN A 609 -29.05 29.69 9.00
N LEU A 610 -27.77 29.36 9.25
CA LEU A 610 -27.38 28.63 10.45
C LEU A 610 -27.69 29.41 11.74
N GLY A 611 -27.49 30.73 11.73
CA GLY A 611 -27.83 31.59 12.87
C GLY A 611 -29.33 31.75 13.13
N LEU A 612 -30.19 31.33 12.19
CA LEU A 612 -31.65 31.30 12.34
C LEU A 612 -32.17 29.93 12.76
N GLU A 613 -31.34 28.89 12.74
CA GLU A 613 -31.70 27.55 13.18
C GLU A 613 -31.62 27.44 14.71
N ASN A 614 -32.47 26.59 15.29
CA ASN A 614 -32.42 26.31 16.72
C ASN A 614 -31.15 25.53 17.05
N VAL A 615 -30.18 26.21 17.65
CA VAL A 615 -28.96 25.58 18.16
C VAL A 615 -29.29 24.90 19.50
N PRO A 616 -28.98 23.60 19.68
CA PRO A 616 -29.23 22.93 20.95
C PRO A 616 -28.55 23.65 22.11
N VAL A 617 -29.28 23.84 23.21
CA VAL A 617 -28.76 24.44 24.45
C VAL A 617 -28.72 23.43 25.62
N PRO A 618 -27.99 23.71 26.72
CA PRO A 618 -27.94 22.83 27.88
C PRO A 618 -29.34 22.43 28.39
N GLY A 619 -29.64 21.13 28.38
CA GLY A 619 -30.93 20.58 28.81
C GLY A 619 -31.83 20.10 27.66
N GLU A 620 -31.50 20.40 26.40
CA GLU A 620 -32.22 19.87 25.24
C GLU A 620 -31.63 18.56 24.71
N THR A 621 -32.47 17.75 24.09
CA THR A 621 -32.06 16.54 23.37
C THR A 621 -31.19 16.92 22.17
N GLY A 622 -29.93 16.47 22.15
CA GLY A 622 -28.97 16.77 21.08
C GLY A 622 -27.86 17.76 21.46
N PHE A 623 -27.83 18.26 22.70
CA PHE A 623 -26.73 19.09 23.19
C PHE A 623 -25.43 18.27 23.37
N PRO A 624 -24.29 18.65 22.76
CA PRO A 624 -23.09 17.81 22.64
C PRO A 624 -22.24 17.71 23.92
N PHE A 625 -22.53 18.52 24.95
CA PHE A 625 -21.72 18.60 26.17
C PHE A 625 -22.50 18.23 27.44
N PRO A 626 -23.02 16.99 27.56
CA PRO A 626 -23.69 16.55 28.77
C PRO A 626 -22.70 16.56 29.96
N GLY A 627 -23.11 17.17 31.08
CA GLY A 627 -22.32 17.22 32.31
C GLY A 627 -21.34 18.40 32.43
N LEU A 628 -20.99 19.08 31.32
CA LEU A 628 -20.13 20.28 31.35
C LEU A 628 -20.91 21.54 31.78
N PHE A 629 -22.16 21.62 31.33
CA PHE A 629 -23.09 22.71 31.61
C PHE A 629 -24.18 22.19 32.56
N PRO A 630 -24.36 22.79 33.76
CA PRO A 630 -25.48 22.44 34.62
C PRO A 630 -26.81 22.77 33.94
N LEU A 631 -27.84 22.02 34.30
CA LEU A 631 -29.22 22.30 33.89
C LEU A 631 -29.67 23.66 34.46
N PRO A 632 -30.54 24.40 33.75
CA PRO A 632 -31.09 25.65 34.27
C PRO A 632 -31.79 25.41 35.63
N GLN A 633 -31.43 26.19 36.64
CA GLN A 633 -31.96 26.04 38.01
C GLN A 633 -33.26 26.82 38.22
N SER A 634 -33.58 27.77 37.34
CA SER A 634 -34.82 28.54 37.38
C SER A 634 -35.42 28.77 35.99
N LYS A 635 -36.73 29.07 35.92
CA LYS A 635 -37.37 29.46 34.65
C LYS A 635 -36.73 30.70 34.02
N LYS A 636 -36.28 31.65 34.85
CA LYS A 636 -35.58 32.86 34.41
C LYS A 636 -34.23 32.52 33.77
N GLU A 637 -33.47 31.62 34.40
CA GLU A 637 -32.20 31.12 33.87
C GLU A 637 -32.40 30.30 32.59
N ALA A 638 -33.43 29.46 32.52
CA ALA A 638 -33.77 28.70 31.32
C ALA A 638 -34.01 29.63 30.13
N VAL A 639 -34.90 30.63 30.29
CA VAL A 639 -35.19 31.64 29.26
C VAL A 639 -33.91 32.37 28.84
N LEU A 640 -33.05 32.72 29.79
CA LEU A 640 -31.78 33.39 29.54
C LEU A 640 -30.80 32.50 28.75
N THR A 641 -30.71 31.20 29.06
CA THR A 641 -29.89 30.22 28.32
C THR A 641 -30.41 30.03 26.88
N PHE A 642 -31.73 29.91 26.69
CA PHE A 642 -32.37 29.76 25.38
C PHE A 642 -32.20 31.01 24.49
N THR A 643 -32.01 32.19 25.08
CA THR A 643 -31.84 33.44 24.32
C THR A 643 -30.39 33.84 24.15
N TRP A 644 -29.51 33.66 25.14
CA TRP A 644 -28.14 34.13 24.99
C TRP A 644 -27.28 33.19 24.16
N LEU A 645 -27.29 31.87 24.36
CA LEU A 645 -26.28 30.98 23.75
C LEU A 645 -26.36 31.04 22.21
N PRO A 646 -27.57 31.01 21.61
CA PRO A 646 -27.76 31.33 20.21
C PRO A 646 -27.42 32.78 19.86
N TYR A 647 -27.60 33.74 20.77
CA TYR A 647 -27.25 35.13 20.51
C TYR A 647 -25.74 35.37 20.29
N TYR A 648 -24.84 34.74 21.07
CA TYR A 648 -23.39 34.82 20.80
C TYR A 648 -23.00 34.19 19.46
N SER A 649 -23.81 33.22 19.02
CA SER A 649 -23.66 32.54 17.76
C SER A 649 -24.11 33.42 16.57
N TRP A 650 -25.02 34.36 16.82
CA TRP A 650 -25.71 35.18 15.81
C TRP A 650 -25.19 36.63 15.71
N SER A 651 -24.61 37.19 16.77
CA SER A 651 -24.47 38.64 17.00
C SER A 651 -23.59 39.46 16.03
N ARG A 652 -23.05 38.87 14.95
CA ARG A 652 -22.07 39.52 14.04
C ARG A 652 -22.39 39.55 12.55
N ASP A 653 -23.54 39.01 12.12
CA ASP A 653 -23.76 38.73 10.69
C ASP A 653 -24.72 39.68 9.95
N ARG A 654 -24.95 40.90 10.46
CA ARG A 654 -25.62 41.98 9.70
C ARG A 654 -24.66 43.12 9.36
N SER A 655 -24.04 43.08 8.18
CA SER A 655 -23.57 44.30 7.51
C SER A 655 -24.64 44.79 6.55
N ARG A 656 -25.31 45.89 6.93
CA ARG A 656 -26.14 46.81 6.12
C ARG A 656 -26.95 46.15 4.98
N ASP A 657 -28.19 45.75 5.28
CA ASP A 657 -29.38 46.32 4.65
C ASP A 657 -30.66 45.74 5.27
N THR A 658 -31.72 46.55 5.25
CA THR A 658 -33.11 46.33 5.68
C THR A 658 -33.44 46.49 7.16
N ASP A 659 -34.02 47.65 7.45
CA ASP A 659 -35.12 47.83 8.41
C ASP A 659 -36.13 46.68 8.26
N SER A 660 -36.13 45.75 9.21
CA SER A 660 -37.32 44.98 9.56
C SER A 660 -37.12 44.38 10.95
N GLY A 661 -37.97 44.82 11.88
CA GLY A 661 -38.02 44.30 13.23
C GLY A 661 -38.51 42.86 13.21
N LEU A 662 -37.61 41.92 13.48
CA LEU A 662 -37.92 40.52 13.73
C LEU A 662 -36.95 40.03 14.83
N TYR A 663 -37.30 40.36 16.07
CA TYR A 663 -37.10 39.42 17.17
C TYR A 663 -38.36 38.54 17.21
N PRO A 664 -38.27 37.22 17.46
CA PRO A 664 -39.38 36.56 18.10
C PRO A 664 -39.52 37.21 19.46
N GLN A 665 -40.55 38.04 19.64
CA GLN A 665 -41.02 38.39 20.98
C GLN A 665 -41.47 37.06 21.60
N THR A 666 -40.63 36.48 22.44
CA THR A 666 -41.13 35.55 23.44
C THR A 666 -41.93 36.38 24.42
N ASP A 667 -43.26 36.25 24.36
CA ASP A 667 -44.17 36.85 25.32
C ASP A 667 -43.70 36.52 26.74
N ILE A 668 -43.25 37.55 27.44
CA ILE A 668 -43.08 37.53 28.89
C ILE A 668 -44.51 37.57 29.45
N PRO A 669 -44.98 36.56 30.19
CA PRO A 669 -46.18 36.73 30.98
C PRO A 669 -45.84 37.75 32.06
N THR A 670 -46.35 38.97 31.92
CA THR A 670 -46.46 39.92 33.02
C THR A 670 -47.31 39.26 34.10
N SER A 671 -46.69 38.90 35.22
CA SER A 671 -47.40 38.55 36.44
C SER A 671 -48.02 39.82 37.04
N GLU A 672 -49.24 40.14 36.64
CA GLU A 672 -50.25 40.62 37.58
C GLU A 672 -51.20 39.44 37.85
N GLY A 673 -51.25 39.02 39.12
CA GLY A 673 -51.95 37.82 39.60
C GLY A 673 -51.19 37.16 40.72
#